data_AF-Q60CV2-F1
#
_entry.id   AF-Q60CV2-F1
#
_cell.length_a   1.000
_cell.length_b   1.000
_cell.length_c   1.000
_cell.angle_alpha   90.00
_cell.angle_beta   90.00
_cell.angle_gamma   90.00
#
_symmetry.space_group_name_H-M   'P 1'
#
loop_
_entity.id
_entity.type
_entity.pdbx_description
1 polymer ?
#
loop_
_entity_poly.entity_id
_entity_poly.type
_entity_poly.pdbx_seq_one_letter_code
_entity_poly.pdbx_strand_id
1 'polypeptide(L)'
;MDTKHSGYFKNSLWLLVLGSCAWAASSVSAWAADGCSFEYIITSQAANTFSASVRVTNTGSALSGWTVAWNMPGGQKITRLWDGKWSQRLSAVTVRNLESNRKVASGGVIQFGFDATYSGVNGIPAAMTLNGAQCSSTPTPTPTPTPTPTPTPTPTPTPTPTPTPGPAANPIGINITGLSYYGTEVPFLNLFKLSEPWLTQCDAYQDPNCSTFVEAGGSSWNTREQAKLILDSNGYPRSLPDPAQGAASGTNYTSVATLVPTGLNSATPAGRFIVLYDGEGTLAYGRGASRNASLSSPGRDVIDVSTDGIQTWIQVSIKATDPNKTGNHIRNLRLLQAGGVCSNDPAAYCDPSAAQSGCASGGSCRSFEQVYPTQPFDPRFLRNLAGFKAVRFMAFQNTNDSQVELWADRTLPDDVTWVSERGDGGPVEMAVALGNQLGADIWVNMPTHADDGYVRSFATLVKNTLAASRKVYVEYSNEAWNGAFSAGSWMENQALTRWAGASDTPFGKRLQWYGMRTAQICDIWKAVWGASFSRVVCVLGAQAANPWTARQALDCPLWAAENGGASCVQHGIRALAIAPYFGYYLGLPENRTVVDAWTGQADGGLASLFAELLQGGSFVNGPAGGALEDARRQMLQYKAVAAEYGLELVAYEGGQHLAGVGAVVDDNAVTDLFVAANRDGRMGPVYSRHLNDWSAAGGGLYNLWNSVEPYSKWGAWGLLEYRDQGGAPKYDAVKSLLSP
;
A
#
# COMPACT_ATOMS: atom_id res chain seq x y z
N MET A 1 8.36 18.16 -19.55
CA MET A 1 7.44 17.02 -19.71
C MET A 1 8.21 16.06 -20.61
N ASP A 2 8.92 15.02 -20.17
CA ASP A 2 8.74 14.07 -19.08
C ASP A 2 10.09 13.59 -18.54
N THR A 3 10.25 13.61 -17.21
CA THR A 3 11.30 12.86 -16.50
C THR A 3 10.79 12.19 -15.23
N LYS A 4 9.51 12.39 -14.85
CA LYS A 4 8.87 11.71 -13.70
C LYS A 4 8.28 10.33 -14.06
N HIS A 5 8.23 9.93 -15.33
CA HIS A 5 7.84 8.57 -15.78
C HIS A 5 8.82 7.45 -15.37
N SER A 6 9.87 7.80 -14.63
CA SER A 6 11.01 6.91 -14.36
C SER A 6 11.08 6.38 -12.92
N GLY A 7 10.23 6.87 -12.01
CA GLY A 7 10.33 6.56 -10.58
C GLY A 7 10.01 5.10 -10.23
N TYR A 8 9.12 4.47 -11.00
CA TYR A 8 8.76 3.06 -10.80
C TYR A 8 9.69 2.07 -11.53
N PHE A 9 10.66 2.54 -12.34
CA PHE A 9 11.36 1.70 -13.33
C PHE A 9 12.88 1.85 -13.39
N LYS A 10 13.51 2.60 -12.48
CA LYS A 10 14.97 2.73 -12.47
C LYS A 10 15.51 2.56 -11.06
N ASN A 11 16.24 1.48 -10.82
CA ASN A 11 17.66 1.56 -10.44
C ASN A 11 18.24 0.16 -10.23
N SER A 12 19.11 -0.23 -11.15
CA SER A 12 20.06 -1.33 -10.98
C SER A 12 21.47 -0.77 -11.01
N LEU A 13 22.33 -1.34 -10.14
CA LEU A 13 23.79 -1.36 -10.15
C LEU A 13 24.62 -0.27 -9.42
N TRP A 14 25.31 -0.70 -8.34
CA TRP A 14 26.79 -0.74 -8.13
C TRP A 14 27.28 -0.50 -6.68
N LEU A 15 28.43 -1.13 -6.38
CA LEU A 15 29.09 -1.60 -5.12
C LEU A 15 29.80 -0.59 -4.16
N LEU A 16 29.83 -0.96 -2.85
CA LEU A 16 30.91 -1.03 -1.79
C LEU A 16 31.91 0.14 -1.54
N VAL A 17 32.31 0.53 -0.30
CA VAL A 17 33.25 -0.14 0.66
C VAL A 17 33.12 0.41 2.12
N LEU A 18 33.55 -0.43 3.08
CA LEU A 18 33.37 -0.54 4.55
C LEU A 18 34.09 0.46 5.49
N GLY A 19 33.61 0.53 6.75
CA GLY A 19 34.36 1.01 7.93
C GLY A 19 33.66 0.69 9.27
N SER A 20 34.25 -0.18 10.08
CA SER A 20 33.74 -0.89 11.26
C SER A 20 33.98 -0.21 12.62
N CYS A 21 33.14 -0.48 13.65
CA CYS A 21 33.56 -0.76 15.04
C CYS A 21 32.40 -1.19 15.96
N ALA A 22 32.73 -2.00 16.98
CA ALA A 22 31.86 -2.93 17.72
C ALA A 22 31.39 -2.45 19.11
N TRP A 23 30.37 -3.11 19.71
CA TRP A 23 30.49 -4.01 20.89
C TRP A 23 29.16 -4.24 21.67
N ALA A 24 28.93 -5.53 21.95
CA ALA A 24 28.29 -6.24 23.08
C ALA A 24 26.85 -5.91 23.59
N ALA A 25 26.07 -7.00 23.71
CA ALA A 25 24.73 -7.09 24.28
C ALA A 25 24.72 -7.88 25.61
N SER A 26 23.67 -7.71 26.42
CA SER A 26 23.18 -8.70 27.39
C SER A 26 21.68 -8.48 27.65
N SER A 27 20.98 -9.60 27.85
CA SER A 27 19.53 -9.88 27.80
C SER A 27 18.72 -9.59 29.07
N VAL A 28 17.36 -9.59 28.99
CA VAL A 28 16.43 -10.20 29.98
C VAL A 28 14.95 -10.28 29.52
N SER A 29 14.24 -11.22 30.14
CA SER A 29 12.91 -11.85 29.92
C SER A 29 11.64 -11.06 30.34
N ALA A 30 10.45 -11.57 29.92
CA ALA A 30 9.04 -11.14 30.22
C ALA A 30 8.64 -11.23 31.73
N TRP A 31 7.61 -10.56 32.29
CA TRP A 31 6.12 -10.71 32.18
C TRP A 31 5.34 -9.41 32.55
N ALA A 32 4.01 -9.39 32.31
CA ALA A 32 3.08 -8.24 32.24
C ALA A 32 2.69 -7.48 33.54
N ALA A 33 2.66 -6.14 33.44
CA ALA A 33 1.81 -5.11 34.07
C ALA A 33 2.21 -3.74 33.45
N ASP A 34 1.36 -2.70 33.48
CA ASP A 34 1.56 -1.39 32.80
C ASP A 34 3.04 -0.96 32.65
N GLY A 35 3.50 -0.89 31.40
CA GLY A 35 4.94 -0.83 31.07
C GLY A 35 5.60 0.52 31.29
N CYS A 36 4.84 1.53 31.72
CA CYS A 36 5.36 2.86 32.01
C CYS A 36 4.47 3.67 32.95
N SER A 37 5.05 4.72 33.53
CA SER A 37 4.32 5.88 34.09
C SER A 37 4.81 7.15 33.38
N PHE A 38 3.99 8.21 33.36
CA PHE A 38 4.38 9.46 32.71
C PHE A 38 4.02 10.70 33.53
N GLU A 39 4.79 11.75 33.30
CA GLU A 39 4.60 13.10 33.82
C GLU A 39 4.72 14.08 32.65
N TYR A 40 3.79 15.03 32.57
CA TYR A 40 3.75 16.08 31.58
C TYR A 40 3.59 17.42 32.29
N ILE A 41 4.57 18.30 32.15
CA ILE A 41 4.60 19.60 32.82
C ILE A 41 4.66 20.69 31.75
N ILE A 42 3.73 21.64 31.79
CA ILE A 42 3.86 22.91 31.08
C ILE A 42 4.87 23.76 31.88
N THR A 43 6.07 23.96 31.33
CA THR A 43 7.17 24.64 32.03
C THR A 43 7.11 26.16 31.87
N SER A 44 6.51 26.65 30.79
CA SER A 44 6.20 28.07 30.60
C SER A 44 5.01 28.23 29.65
N GLN A 45 4.24 29.31 29.80
CA GLN A 45 3.10 29.60 28.91
C GLN A 45 2.95 31.12 28.70
N ALA A 46 2.70 31.50 27.45
CA ALA A 46 2.29 32.84 27.03
C ALA A 46 0.93 32.78 26.28
N ALA A 47 0.51 33.89 25.68
CA ALA A 47 -0.84 34.03 25.10
C ALA A 47 -1.20 32.96 24.05
N ASN A 48 -0.25 32.54 23.21
CA ASN A 48 -0.46 31.54 22.16
C ASN A 48 0.69 30.53 22.02
N THR A 49 1.65 30.53 22.94
CA THR A 49 2.80 29.62 22.97
C THR A 49 3.01 29.02 24.36
N PHE A 50 3.61 27.85 24.42
CA PHE A 50 4.03 27.22 25.67
C PHE A 50 5.23 26.31 25.44
N SER A 51 5.98 26.04 26.51
CA SER A 51 6.98 24.97 26.55
C SER A 51 6.51 23.88 27.51
N ALA A 52 6.81 22.62 27.19
CA ALA A 52 6.49 21.49 28.07
C ALA A 52 7.68 20.53 28.19
N SER A 53 7.75 19.86 29.35
CA SER A 53 8.65 18.73 29.58
C SER A 53 7.81 17.47 29.78
N VAL A 54 8.25 16.39 29.14
CA VAL A 54 7.65 15.06 29.27
C VAL A 54 8.69 14.12 29.85
N ARG A 55 8.28 13.40 30.90
CA ARG A 55 9.09 12.39 31.57
C ARG A 55 8.31 11.08 31.59
N VAL A 56 8.84 10.03 30.99
CA VAL A 56 8.24 8.69 30.99
C VAL A 56 9.19 7.74 31.71
N THR A 57 8.71 7.09 32.77
CA THR A 57 9.49 6.08 33.49
C THR A 57 9.13 4.71 32.93
N ASN A 58 10.12 3.95 32.47
CA ASN A 58 9.95 2.58 32.03
C ASN A 58 9.82 1.67 33.25
N THR A 59 8.63 1.19 33.55
CA THR A 59 8.38 0.22 34.64
C THR A 59 8.43 -1.23 34.14
N GLY A 60 8.57 -1.44 32.83
CA GLY A 60 8.74 -2.74 32.19
C GLY A 60 10.21 -3.13 31.97
N SER A 61 10.42 -4.12 31.10
CA SER A 61 11.74 -4.62 30.72
C SER A 61 12.62 -3.53 30.09
N ALA A 62 13.94 -3.71 30.13
CA ALA A 62 14.87 -2.81 29.46
C ALA A 62 14.54 -2.65 27.96
N LEU A 63 14.59 -1.42 27.47
CA LEU A 63 14.27 -1.04 26.10
C LEU A 63 15.56 -0.82 25.30
N SER A 64 15.58 -1.29 24.04
CA SER A 64 16.62 -1.01 23.05
C SER A 64 16.20 0.03 21.99
N GLY A 65 15.04 0.64 22.21
CA GLY A 65 14.43 1.71 21.43
C GLY A 65 13.11 2.10 22.09
N TRP A 66 12.74 3.37 22.00
CA TRP A 66 11.51 3.86 22.61
C TRP A 66 10.79 4.86 21.71
N THR A 67 9.46 4.76 21.76
CA THR A 67 8.49 5.62 21.09
C THR A 67 7.42 5.98 22.12
N VAL A 68 7.33 7.27 22.43
CA VAL A 68 6.30 7.84 23.29
C VAL A 68 5.22 8.49 22.41
N ALA A 69 3.95 8.16 22.63
CA ALA A 69 2.85 8.74 21.85
C ALA A 69 1.68 9.19 22.73
N TRP A 70 1.03 10.29 22.34
CA TRP A 70 -0.17 10.83 23.01
C TRP A 70 -1.00 11.69 22.05
N ASN A 71 -2.19 12.10 22.49
CA ASN A 71 -3.00 13.10 21.78
C ASN A 71 -2.98 14.43 22.54
N MET A 72 -2.73 15.52 21.83
CA MET A 72 -2.96 16.88 22.30
C MET A 72 -4.47 17.11 22.50
N PRO A 73 -4.93 17.57 23.68
CA PRO A 73 -6.35 17.67 23.99
C PRO A 73 -7.05 18.87 23.35
N GLY A 74 -6.31 19.78 22.70
CA GLY A 74 -6.84 20.99 22.05
C GLY A 74 -6.05 21.37 20.79
N GLY A 75 -6.05 22.66 20.46
CA GLY A 75 -5.39 23.21 19.27
C GLY A 75 -3.85 23.25 19.33
N GLN A 76 -3.19 22.44 20.17
CA GLN A 76 -1.75 22.52 20.37
C GLN A 76 -0.95 22.02 19.15
N LYS A 77 0.14 22.70 18.80
CA LYS A 77 1.07 22.32 17.74
C LYS A 77 2.52 22.49 18.15
N ILE A 78 3.29 21.40 18.15
CA ILE A 78 4.73 21.39 18.46
C ILE A 78 5.48 22.09 17.33
N THR A 79 6.27 23.11 17.70
CA THR A 79 7.11 23.87 16.78
C THR A 79 8.58 23.46 16.85
N ARG A 80 9.01 22.93 18.00
CA ARG A 80 10.38 22.45 18.22
C ARG A 80 10.38 21.42 19.35
N LEU A 81 11.16 20.34 19.23
CA LEU A 81 11.41 19.38 20.33
C LEU A 81 12.89 19.00 20.38
N TRP A 82 13.38 18.71 21.58
CA TRP A 82 14.74 18.25 21.86
C TRP A 82 14.71 16.89 22.57
N ASP A 83 15.85 16.17 22.57
CA ASP A 83 16.00 14.82 23.14
C ASP A 83 15.09 13.73 22.54
N GLY A 84 14.54 13.98 21.36
CA GLY A 84 13.80 13.02 20.56
C GLY A 84 13.59 13.50 19.13
N LYS A 85 13.11 12.62 18.26
CA LYS A 85 12.55 12.97 16.95
C LYS A 85 11.04 12.86 17.04
N TRP A 86 10.31 13.87 16.57
CA TRP A 86 8.86 13.88 16.70
C TRP A 86 8.15 13.99 15.36
N SER A 87 6.94 13.45 15.33
CA SER A 87 5.94 13.78 14.33
C SER A 87 4.64 14.17 15.05
N GLN A 88 3.93 15.13 14.48
CA GLN A 88 2.60 15.50 14.96
C GLN A 88 1.65 15.62 13.78
N ARG A 89 0.53 14.90 13.85
CA ARG A 89 -0.56 14.99 12.89
C ARG A 89 -1.87 15.20 13.61
N LEU A 90 -2.62 16.24 13.23
CA LEU A 90 -3.80 16.69 14.00
C LEU A 90 -3.43 16.86 15.48
N SER A 91 -4.06 16.12 16.37
CA SER A 91 -3.76 16.05 17.80
C SER A 91 -2.71 15.00 18.15
N ALA A 92 -2.50 13.97 17.32
CA ALA A 92 -1.61 12.85 17.64
C ALA A 92 -0.14 13.27 17.54
N VAL A 93 0.61 13.03 18.60
CA VAL A 93 2.06 13.25 18.70
C VAL A 93 2.76 11.92 18.93
N THR A 94 3.84 11.70 18.21
CA THR A 94 4.77 10.58 18.43
C THR A 94 6.18 11.16 18.60
N VAL A 95 6.90 10.71 19.62
CA VAL A 95 8.30 11.08 19.88
C VAL A 95 9.11 9.81 20.03
N ARG A 96 10.16 9.66 19.20
CA ARG A 96 11.08 8.53 19.27
C ARG A 96 12.46 8.94 19.74
N ASN A 97 13.19 7.95 20.22
CA ASN A 97 14.58 8.11 20.63
C ASN A 97 15.49 8.67 19.52
N LEU A 98 16.52 9.40 19.93
CA LEU A 98 17.76 9.55 19.18
C LEU A 98 18.61 8.29 19.35
N GLU A 99 19.61 8.08 18.50
CA GLU A 99 20.51 6.92 18.65
C GLU A 99 21.24 6.95 20.00
N SER A 100 21.59 8.15 20.46
CA SER A 100 22.29 8.39 21.73
C SER A 100 21.49 8.03 22.98
N ASN A 101 20.15 8.04 22.93
CA ASN A 101 19.29 7.82 24.10
C ASN A 101 18.33 6.64 23.94
N ARG A 102 18.56 5.75 22.97
CA ARG A 102 17.68 4.63 22.63
C ARG A 102 17.56 3.53 23.68
N LYS A 103 18.61 3.33 24.48
CA LYS A 103 18.67 2.28 25.50
C LYS A 103 18.15 2.84 26.83
N VAL A 104 17.12 2.21 27.39
CA VAL A 104 16.52 2.62 28.68
C VAL A 104 16.36 1.37 29.55
N ALA A 105 17.04 1.32 30.69
CA ALA A 105 16.92 0.19 31.60
C ALA A 105 15.49 0.07 32.19
N SER A 106 15.17 -1.07 32.80
CA SER A 106 14.00 -1.17 33.70
C SER A 106 14.16 -0.17 34.84
N GLY A 107 13.12 0.60 35.15
CA GLY A 107 13.15 1.75 36.06
C GLY A 107 13.82 3.00 35.48
N GLY A 108 14.33 2.94 34.25
CA GLY A 108 14.98 4.05 33.56
C GLY A 108 13.97 5.11 33.10
N VAL A 109 14.47 6.32 32.85
CA VAL A 109 13.64 7.48 32.53
C VAL A 109 13.96 7.98 31.12
N ILE A 110 12.90 8.16 30.34
CA ILE A 110 12.89 8.90 29.09
C ILE A 110 12.47 10.33 29.43
N GLN A 111 13.27 11.32 29.01
CA GLN A 111 12.95 12.72 29.23
C GLN A 111 13.23 13.52 27.97
N PHE A 112 12.26 14.34 27.58
CA PHE A 112 12.38 15.29 26.48
C PHE A 112 11.53 16.53 26.77
N GLY A 113 11.69 17.57 25.96
CA GLY A 113 10.87 18.77 26.04
C GLY A 113 10.62 19.38 24.69
N PHE A 114 9.63 20.25 24.61
CA PHE A 114 9.22 20.89 23.37
C PHE A 114 8.61 22.27 23.58
N ASP A 115 8.68 23.07 22.52
CA ASP A 115 7.93 24.31 22.36
C ASP A 115 6.75 24.06 21.43
N ALA A 116 5.62 24.70 21.72
CA ALA A 116 4.39 24.56 20.96
C ALA A 116 3.56 25.84 20.94
N THR A 117 2.70 25.97 19.93
CA THR A 117 1.59 26.93 19.90
C THR A 117 0.30 26.27 20.38
N TYR A 118 -0.72 27.05 20.74
CA TYR A 118 -2.07 26.54 21.01
C TYR A 118 -3.15 27.56 20.63
N SER A 119 -4.35 27.07 20.33
CA SER A 119 -5.57 27.87 20.20
C SER A 119 -6.68 27.29 21.07
N GLY A 120 -7.47 28.15 21.71
CA GLY A 120 -8.47 27.73 22.68
C GLY A 120 -7.84 27.28 24.01
N VAL A 121 -8.25 26.11 24.51
CA VAL A 121 -7.80 25.59 25.81
C VAL A 121 -6.47 24.84 25.67
N ASN A 122 -5.46 25.23 26.46
CA ASN A 122 -4.19 24.50 26.56
C ASN A 122 -4.27 23.39 27.62
N GLY A 123 -4.92 22.26 27.30
CA GLY A 123 -5.00 21.10 28.20
C GLY A 123 -3.74 20.22 28.18
N ILE A 124 -3.58 19.37 29.20
CA ILE A 124 -2.56 18.31 29.25
C ILE A 124 -3.11 16.95 28.76
N PRO A 125 -2.29 16.06 28.18
CA PRO A 125 -2.74 14.76 27.67
C PRO A 125 -3.29 13.85 28.78
N ALA A 126 -4.43 13.20 28.54
CA ALA A 126 -5.06 12.28 29.49
C ALA A 126 -4.43 10.88 29.49
N ALA A 127 -3.74 10.50 28.42
CA ALA A 127 -3.10 9.20 28.27
C ALA A 127 -1.84 9.32 27.39
N MET A 128 -0.88 8.46 27.66
CA MET A 128 0.37 8.34 26.91
C MET A 128 0.71 6.86 26.76
N THR A 129 1.40 6.49 25.69
CA THR A 129 1.90 5.12 25.48
C THR A 129 3.41 5.11 25.30
N LEU A 130 4.07 4.09 25.80
CA LEU A 130 5.48 3.76 25.53
C LEU A 130 5.55 2.48 24.70
N ASN A 131 6.09 2.55 23.48
CA ASN A 131 6.12 1.45 22.51
C ASN A 131 4.75 0.79 22.28
N GLY A 132 3.69 1.59 22.37
CA GLY A 132 2.30 1.14 22.24
C GLY A 132 1.70 0.51 23.51
N ALA A 133 2.46 0.35 24.60
CA ALA A 133 1.90 -0.01 25.91
C ALA A 133 1.38 1.23 26.62
N GLN A 134 0.20 1.19 27.25
CA GLN A 134 -0.33 2.33 28.00
C GLN A 134 0.50 2.63 29.24
N CYS A 135 0.71 3.92 29.51
CA CYS A 135 1.33 4.39 30.74
C CYS A 135 0.27 4.72 31.79
N SER A 136 0.53 4.37 33.04
CA SER A 136 -0.30 4.79 34.17
C SER A 136 -0.07 6.28 34.48
N SER A 137 -1.16 7.06 34.60
CA SER A 137 -1.12 8.39 35.21
C SER A 137 -1.16 8.25 36.72
N THR A 138 -0.27 8.90 37.47
CA THR A 138 -0.31 8.90 38.94
C THR A 138 -1.63 9.52 39.44
N PRO A 139 -2.55 8.78 40.08
CA PRO A 139 -3.79 9.36 40.60
C PRO A 139 -3.64 9.79 42.07
N THR A 140 -4.20 10.95 42.41
CA THR A 140 -4.58 11.29 43.80
C THR A 140 -5.77 10.40 44.21
N PRO A 141 -5.81 9.80 45.42
CA PRO A 141 -6.79 8.77 45.76
C PRO A 141 -8.20 9.36 45.99
N THR A 142 -9.24 8.64 45.56
CA THR A 142 -10.66 8.86 45.94
C THR A 142 -11.38 7.49 45.88
N PRO A 143 -12.32 7.18 46.81
CA PRO A 143 -12.60 5.80 47.21
C PRO A 143 -13.54 5.01 46.28
N THR A 144 -13.35 3.69 46.34
CA THR A 144 -14.02 2.61 45.61
C THR A 144 -15.46 2.34 46.06
N PRO A 145 -16.45 2.22 45.16
CA PRO A 145 -17.73 1.57 45.46
C PRO A 145 -17.68 0.05 45.25
N THR A 146 -18.44 -0.65 46.10
CA THR A 146 -18.57 -2.11 46.29
C THR A 146 -19.19 -2.87 45.10
N PRO A 147 -18.77 -4.12 44.79
CA PRO A 147 -19.27 -4.90 43.64
C PRO A 147 -20.68 -5.46 43.81
N THR A 148 -21.41 -5.56 42.70
CA THR A 148 -22.69 -6.30 42.54
C THR A 148 -22.42 -7.64 41.83
N PRO A 149 -23.04 -8.75 42.22
CA PRO A 149 -22.70 -10.09 41.73
C PRO A 149 -23.10 -10.38 40.27
N THR A 150 -22.25 -11.15 39.59
CA THR A 150 -22.35 -11.64 38.21
C THR A 150 -23.22 -12.92 38.11
N PRO A 151 -24.08 -13.08 37.09
CA PRO A 151 -24.81 -14.33 36.85
C PRO A 151 -23.96 -15.43 36.20
N THR A 152 -24.32 -16.67 36.54
CA THR A 152 -23.70 -17.97 36.20
C THR A 152 -23.77 -18.33 34.70
N PRO A 153 -22.74 -18.99 34.11
CA PRO A 153 -22.74 -19.39 32.70
C PRO A 153 -23.63 -20.61 32.40
N THR A 154 -24.34 -20.54 31.27
CA THR A 154 -25.11 -21.63 30.65
C THR A 154 -24.18 -22.54 29.81
N PRO A 155 -24.37 -23.88 29.79
CA PRO A 155 -23.51 -24.80 29.05
C PRO A 155 -23.59 -24.64 27.53
N THR A 156 -22.42 -24.63 26.88
CA THR A 156 -22.22 -24.60 25.43
C THR A 156 -22.54 -25.96 24.79
N PRO A 157 -23.32 -26.03 23.69
CA PRO A 157 -23.56 -27.27 22.97
C PRO A 157 -22.31 -27.77 22.23
N THR A 158 -22.15 -29.09 22.21
CA THR A 158 -21.09 -29.86 21.55
C THR A 158 -21.07 -29.62 20.02
N PRO A 159 -19.90 -29.43 19.39
CA PRO A 159 -19.83 -29.25 17.94
C PRO A 159 -20.17 -30.54 17.19
N THR A 160 -21.12 -30.43 16.25
CA THR A 160 -21.42 -31.44 15.22
C THR A 160 -20.21 -31.57 14.27
N PRO A 161 -19.81 -32.79 13.86
CA PRO A 161 -18.72 -32.97 12.90
C PRO A 161 -19.04 -32.28 11.57
N THR A 162 -18.13 -31.40 11.16
CA THR A 162 -18.16 -30.72 9.86
C THR A 162 -18.06 -31.75 8.73
N PRO A 163 -18.94 -31.71 7.70
CA PRO A 163 -18.81 -32.57 6.53
C PRO A 163 -17.48 -32.30 5.83
N THR A 164 -16.82 -33.38 5.40
CA THR A 164 -15.62 -33.33 4.55
C THR A 164 -15.90 -32.46 3.32
N PRO A 165 -15.10 -31.42 3.03
CA PRO A 165 -15.29 -30.62 1.83
C PRO A 165 -15.17 -31.51 0.59
N GLY A 166 -16.10 -31.35 -0.36
CA GLY A 166 -15.90 -31.82 -1.73
C GLY A 166 -14.64 -31.17 -2.33
N PRO A 167 -14.22 -31.57 -3.56
CA PRO A 167 -13.05 -31.00 -4.21
C PRO A 167 -13.15 -29.47 -4.17
N ALA A 168 -12.25 -28.83 -3.41
CA ALA A 168 -12.31 -27.41 -3.18
C ALA A 168 -12.02 -26.69 -4.50
N ALA A 169 -12.92 -25.78 -4.91
CA ALA A 169 -12.62 -24.81 -5.95
C ALA A 169 -11.28 -24.13 -5.63
N ASN A 170 -10.42 -23.98 -6.64
CA ASN A 170 -9.06 -23.42 -6.47
C ASN A 170 -9.16 -22.07 -5.74
N PRO A 171 -8.57 -21.90 -4.54
CA PRO A 171 -8.61 -20.61 -3.85
C PRO A 171 -7.71 -19.63 -4.61
N ILE A 172 -8.31 -18.83 -5.47
CA ILE A 172 -7.60 -17.82 -6.26
C ILE A 172 -7.86 -16.45 -5.63
N GLY A 173 -6.78 -15.72 -5.38
CA GLY A 173 -6.76 -14.31 -5.02
C GLY A 173 -6.12 -13.47 -6.12
N ILE A 174 -5.98 -12.17 -5.87
CA ILE A 174 -5.54 -11.18 -6.87
C ILE A 174 -4.89 -10.00 -6.15
N ASN A 175 -3.79 -9.43 -6.67
CA ASN A 175 -3.38 -8.09 -6.23
C ASN A 175 -4.16 -7.01 -6.99
N ILE A 176 -4.31 -5.86 -6.33
CA ILE A 176 -4.79 -4.64 -6.96
C ILE A 176 -3.61 -3.69 -7.22
N THR A 177 -3.77 -2.83 -8.21
CA THR A 177 -2.70 -1.98 -8.74
C THR A 177 -2.37 -0.84 -7.78
N GLY A 178 -1.14 -0.35 -7.87
CA GLY A 178 -0.69 0.81 -7.11
C GLY A 178 -1.46 2.08 -7.48
N LEU A 179 -1.60 2.98 -6.50
CA LEU A 179 -2.36 4.21 -6.67
C LEU A 179 -1.58 5.21 -7.53
N SER A 180 -2.20 5.70 -8.59
CA SER A 180 -1.63 6.71 -9.46
C SER A 180 -2.70 7.49 -10.22
N TYR A 181 -2.35 8.71 -10.65
CA TYR A 181 -3.27 9.55 -11.41
C TYR A 181 -3.46 9.12 -12.87
N TYR A 182 -2.59 8.24 -13.36
CA TYR A 182 -2.63 7.67 -14.71
C TYR A 182 -3.12 6.22 -14.71
N GLY A 183 -3.39 5.64 -13.53
CA GLY A 183 -3.84 4.27 -13.40
C GLY A 183 -5.22 4.05 -14.02
N THR A 184 -5.41 2.89 -14.67
CA THR A 184 -6.65 2.54 -15.37
C THR A 184 -7.60 1.65 -14.55
N GLU A 185 -7.21 1.23 -13.34
CA GLU A 185 -8.05 0.46 -12.41
C GLU A 185 -9.13 1.30 -11.74
N VAL A 186 -8.81 2.56 -11.43
CA VAL A 186 -9.74 3.58 -10.91
C VAL A 186 -10.74 3.03 -9.87
N PRO A 187 -10.24 2.54 -8.71
CA PRO A 187 -11.05 1.75 -7.78
C PRO A 187 -12.07 2.56 -6.98
N PHE A 188 -11.95 3.89 -6.92
CA PHE A 188 -12.73 4.74 -6.01
C PHE A 188 -13.78 5.58 -6.74
N LEU A 189 -14.89 5.86 -6.04
CA LEU A 189 -15.86 6.86 -6.49
C LEU A 189 -15.30 8.28 -6.39
N ASN A 190 -14.56 8.57 -5.32
CA ASN A 190 -13.83 9.84 -5.19
C ASN A 190 -12.47 9.74 -5.86
N LEU A 191 -12.39 10.19 -7.10
CA LEU A 191 -11.20 10.14 -7.95
C LEU A 191 -10.08 11.05 -7.45
N PHE A 192 -10.39 12.07 -6.63
CA PHE A 192 -9.38 12.93 -6.03
C PHE A 192 -8.38 12.16 -5.15
N LYS A 193 -8.79 11.00 -4.61
CA LYS A 193 -7.88 10.13 -3.83
C LYS A 193 -6.75 9.51 -4.66
N LEU A 194 -6.89 9.53 -5.98
CA LEU A 194 -5.88 9.09 -6.94
C LEU A 194 -5.12 10.27 -7.57
N SER A 195 -5.34 11.50 -7.10
CA SER A 195 -4.69 12.67 -7.70
C SER A 195 -3.20 12.66 -7.41
N GLU A 196 -2.36 13.22 -8.27
CA GLU A 196 -0.96 13.45 -7.87
C GLU A 196 -0.88 14.47 -6.71
N PRO A 197 0.22 14.48 -5.93
CA PRO A 197 0.50 15.59 -5.02
C PRO A 197 0.50 16.94 -5.72
N TRP A 198 0.24 18.00 -4.97
CA TRP A 198 0.13 19.36 -5.52
C TRP A 198 1.36 19.75 -6.34
N LEU A 199 1.13 20.25 -7.55
CA LEU A 199 2.10 20.96 -8.36
C LEU A 199 1.95 22.46 -8.09
N THR A 200 3.00 23.12 -7.60
CA THR A 200 3.01 24.59 -7.51
C THR A 200 3.14 25.18 -8.91
N GLN A 201 2.28 26.12 -9.27
CA GLN A 201 2.19 26.66 -10.63
C GLN A 201 2.21 28.19 -10.63
N CYS A 202 2.73 28.74 -11.72
CA CYS A 202 2.59 30.14 -12.08
C CYS A 202 2.18 30.29 -13.53
N ASP A 203 1.55 31.42 -13.85
CA ASP A 203 1.16 31.76 -15.20
C ASP A 203 2.21 32.69 -15.80
N ALA A 204 3.00 32.20 -16.75
CA ALA A 204 4.04 32.99 -17.41
C ALA A 204 3.51 34.19 -18.21
N TYR A 205 2.22 34.22 -18.51
CA TYR A 205 1.58 35.33 -19.22
C TYR A 205 1.01 36.39 -18.28
N GLN A 206 0.63 36.01 -17.07
CA GLN A 206 0.00 36.91 -16.10
C GLN A 206 0.94 37.32 -14.96
N ASP A 207 1.97 36.52 -14.68
CA ASP A 207 2.93 36.75 -13.61
C ASP A 207 4.33 37.02 -14.19
N PRO A 208 4.81 38.28 -14.15
CA PRO A 208 6.15 38.62 -14.63
C PRO A 208 7.28 37.94 -13.83
N ASN A 209 7.00 37.47 -12.60
CA ASN A 209 7.95 36.74 -11.77
C ASN A 209 8.04 35.24 -12.14
N CYS A 210 7.16 34.73 -13.01
CA CYS A 210 7.16 33.35 -13.51
C CYS A 210 8.22 33.13 -14.61
N SER A 211 9.47 33.53 -14.36
CA SER A 211 10.53 33.58 -15.36
C SER A 211 11.84 32.91 -14.92
N THR A 212 12.12 32.81 -13.62
CA THR A 212 13.38 32.26 -13.11
C THR A 212 13.16 31.24 -11.99
N PHE A 213 13.43 29.96 -12.25
CA PHE A 213 13.25 28.87 -11.29
C PHE A 213 14.57 28.53 -10.60
N VAL A 214 14.60 28.63 -9.27
CA VAL A 214 15.79 28.32 -8.45
C VAL A 214 15.96 26.81 -8.27
N GLU A 215 14.85 26.08 -8.19
CA GLU A 215 14.86 24.62 -8.04
C GLU A 215 15.17 23.93 -9.38
N ALA A 216 16.10 22.98 -9.35
CA ALA A 216 16.50 22.25 -10.55
C ALA A 216 15.29 21.54 -11.19
N GLY A 217 15.05 21.82 -12.47
CA GLY A 217 13.90 21.31 -13.22
C GLY A 217 12.56 21.98 -12.91
N GLY A 218 12.58 23.15 -12.24
CA GLY A 218 11.42 24.00 -12.05
C GLY A 218 10.95 24.63 -13.37
N SER A 219 9.64 24.85 -13.48
CA SER A 219 8.97 25.44 -14.64
C SER A 219 7.64 26.07 -14.23
N SER A 220 6.97 26.80 -15.14
CA SER A 220 5.60 27.30 -14.89
C SER A 220 4.59 26.18 -14.63
N TRP A 221 4.83 24.98 -15.19
CA TRP A 221 4.03 23.77 -14.97
C TRP A 221 4.19 23.18 -13.57
N ASN A 222 5.40 23.25 -13.02
CA ASN A 222 5.71 22.86 -11.65
C ASN A 222 6.93 23.64 -11.20
N THR A 223 6.72 24.65 -10.33
CA THR A 223 7.81 25.51 -9.84
C THR A 223 8.73 24.77 -8.88
N ARG A 224 8.31 23.57 -8.41
CA ARG A 224 8.99 22.70 -7.43
C ARG A 224 9.11 23.30 -6.03
N GLU A 225 8.15 24.15 -5.67
CA GLU A 225 8.13 24.86 -4.39
C GLU A 225 7.06 24.30 -3.43
N GLN A 226 6.68 23.03 -3.57
CA GLN A 226 5.68 22.37 -2.73
C GLN A 226 5.96 22.51 -1.23
N ALA A 227 7.24 22.47 -0.85
CA ALA A 227 7.67 22.63 0.55
C ALA A 227 7.34 24.02 1.14
N LYS A 228 7.07 25.02 0.30
CA LYS A 228 6.66 26.38 0.72
C LYS A 228 5.14 26.51 0.91
N LEU A 229 4.35 25.49 0.58
CA LEU A 229 2.90 25.53 0.75
C LEU A 229 2.52 25.46 2.23
N ILE A 230 1.61 26.34 2.64
CA ILE A 230 0.99 26.28 3.97
C ILE A 230 -0.23 25.36 3.87
N LEU A 231 -0.04 24.09 4.20
CA LEU A 231 -1.09 23.09 4.15
C LEU A 231 -1.85 22.97 5.49
N ASP A 232 -3.09 22.48 5.43
CA ASP A 232 -3.81 21.94 6.58
C ASP A 232 -3.35 20.51 6.90
N SER A 233 -3.98 19.88 7.90
CA SER A 233 -3.64 18.51 8.32
C SER A 233 -4.01 17.40 7.34
N ASN A 234 -4.79 17.70 6.31
CA ASN A 234 -5.24 16.80 5.26
C ASN A 234 -4.55 17.10 3.92
N GLY A 235 -3.63 18.08 3.90
CA GLY A 235 -2.84 18.43 2.72
C GLY A 235 -3.47 19.49 1.82
N TYR A 236 -4.50 20.23 2.26
CA TYR A 236 -5.10 21.31 1.47
C TYR A 236 -4.40 22.66 1.70
N PRO A 237 -4.15 23.47 0.64
CA PRO A 237 -3.57 24.80 0.80
C PRO A 237 -4.51 25.74 1.56
N ARG A 238 -4.01 26.30 2.67
CA ARG A 238 -4.74 27.28 3.49
C ARG A 238 -4.71 28.69 2.91
N SER A 239 -3.68 29.00 2.12
CA SER A 239 -3.49 30.29 1.47
C SER A 239 -2.64 30.14 0.22
N LEU A 240 -2.85 31.01 -0.76
CA LEU A 240 -2.01 31.14 -1.95
C LEU A 240 -1.63 32.62 -2.14
N PRO A 241 -0.48 32.93 -2.78
CA PRO A 241 -0.15 34.30 -3.18
C PRO A 241 -1.26 34.91 -4.04
N ASP A 242 -1.53 36.20 -3.86
CA ASP A 242 -2.55 36.92 -4.63
C ASP A 242 -2.11 36.98 -6.10
N PRO A 243 -2.87 36.37 -7.04
CA PRO A 243 -2.50 36.40 -8.46
C PRO A 243 -2.38 37.81 -9.04
N ALA A 244 -3.12 38.80 -8.50
CA ALA A 244 -3.04 40.19 -8.95
C ALA A 244 -1.77 40.91 -8.48
N GLN A 245 -1.11 40.40 -7.44
CA GLN A 245 0.15 40.93 -6.92
C GLN A 245 1.36 40.14 -7.43
N GLY A 246 1.13 39.08 -8.22
CA GLY A 246 2.13 38.11 -8.63
C GLY A 246 2.60 37.22 -7.48
N ALA A 247 3.62 36.40 -7.73
CA ALA A 247 4.20 35.57 -6.68
C ALA A 247 4.69 36.43 -5.49
N ALA A 248 4.46 35.94 -4.27
CA ALA A 248 4.94 36.60 -3.06
C ALA A 248 6.48 36.62 -3.04
N SER A 249 7.08 37.61 -2.38
CA SER A 249 8.53 37.72 -2.24
C SER A 249 9.14 36.39 -1.76
N GLY A 250 10.04 35.81 -2.56
CA GLY A 250 10.68 34.53 -2.27
C GLY A 250 9.92 33.27 -2.72
N THR A 251 8.83 33.41 -3.47
CA THR A 251 8.11 32.32 -4.15
C THR A 251 7.98 32.61 -5.64
N ASN A 252 7.83 31.58 -6.47
CA ASN A 252 7.53 31.70 -7.91
C ASN A 252 6.15 31.14 -8.28
N TYR A 253 5.30 30.76 -7.33
CA TYR A 253 3.98 30.20 -7.60
C TYR A 253 2.86 31.16 -7.17
N THR A 254 1.74 31.10 -7.89
CA THR A 254 0.49 31.83 -7.57
C THR A 254 -0.72 30.92 -7.49
N SER A 255 -0.56 29.65 -7.89
CA SER A 255 -1.61 28.64 -7.81
C SER A 255 -1.04 27.26 -7.55
N VAL A 256 -1.91 26.30 -7.27
CA VAL A 256 -1.56 24.88 -7.30
C VAL A 256 -2.46 24.13 -8.27
N ALA A 257 -1.95 23.04 -8.82
CA ALA A 257 -2.71 22.11 -9.64
C ALA A 257 -2.42 20.66 -9.26
N THR A 258 -3.32 19.77 -9.65
CA THR A 258 -3.11 18.33 -9.59
C THR A 258 -3.77 17.67 -10.80
N LEU A 259 -3.17 16.58 -11.27
CA LEU A 259 -3.77 15.66 -12.23
C LEU A 259 -4.58 14.58 -11.52
N VAL A 260 -5.78 14.31 -12.05
CA VAL A 260 -6.74 13.35 -11.50
C VAL A 260 -7.18 12.38 -12.60
N PRO A 261 -7.19 11.05 -12.37
CA PRO A 261 -7.66 10.11 -13.37
C PRO A 261 -9.16 10.27 -13.60
N THR A 262 -9.62 9.92 -14.79
CA THR A 262 -11.05 9.99 -15.16
C THR A 262 -11.68 8.61 -15.31
N GLY A 263 -10.88 7.59 -15.61
CA GLY A 263 -11.37 6.29 -16.07
C GLY A 263 -11.94 6.29 -17.49
N LEU A 264 -11.94 7.43 -18.18
CA LEU A 264 -12.28 7.52 -19.60
C LEU A 264 -11.15 6.92 -20.46
N ASN A 265 -11.52 6.45 -21.65
CA ASN A 265 -10.63 5.80 -22.61
C ASN A 265 -11.21 5.91 -24.03
N SER A 266 -10.58 5.28 -25.02
CA SER A 266 -11.06 5.29 -26.40
C SER A 266 -12.47 4.71 -26.60
N ALA A 267 -12.91 3.77 -25.75
CA ALA A 267 -14.26 3.21 -25.79
C ALA A 267 -15.31 4.11 -25.10
N THR A 268 -14.87 4.94 -24.15
CA THR A 268 -15.71 5.90 -23.40
C THR A 268 -14.99 7.25 -23.36
N PRO A 269 -14.99 8.02 -24.47
CA PRO A 269 -14.09 9.16 -24.65
C PRO A 269 -14.57 10.45 -24.00
N ALA A 270 -15.77 10.47 -23.42
CA ALA A 270 -16.32 11.63 -22.75
C ALA A 270 -17.24 11.25 -21.60
N GLY A 271 -17.37 12.16 -20.63
CA GLY A 271 -18.26 11.99 -19.49
C GLY A 271 -18.45 13.28 -18.71
N ARG A 272 -19.53 13.33 -17.94
CA ARG A 272 -19.79 14.42 -16.99
C ARG A 272 -19.26 14.03 -15.61
N PHE A 273 -18.70 14.99 -14.88
CA PHE A 273 -18.20 14.79 -13.53
C PHE A 273 -18.72 15.89 -12.60
N ILE A 274 -18.76 15.56 -11.31
CA ILE A 274 -19.21 16.44 -10.23
C ILE A 274 -18.02 16.68 -9.32
N VAL A 275 -17.69 17.96 -9.11
CA VAL A 275 -16.64 18.40 -8.19
C VAL A 275 -17.30 19.03 -6.99
N LEU A 276 -17.21 18.37 -5.84
CA LEU A 276 -17.68 18.91 -4.57
C LEU A 276 -16.50 19.46 -3.78
N TYR A 277 -16.70 20.59 -3.12
CA TYR A 277 -15.67 21.22 -2.29
C TYR A 277 -16.30 22.09 -1.21
N ASP A 278 -15.55 22.27 -0.12
CA ASP A 278 -15.93 23.17 0.95
C ASP A 278 -15.00 24.39 0.91
N GLY A 279 -15.45 25.53 1.42
CA GLY A 279 -14.66 26.75 1.52
C GLY A 279 -14.77 27.71 0.33
N GLU A 280 -14.06 28.82 0.45
CA GLU A 280 -14.08 29.94 -0.48
C GLU A 280 -12.81 29.98 -1.33
N GLY A 281 -12.98 30.23 -2.63
CA GLY A 281 -11.89 30.32 -3.57
C GLY A 281 -12.34 30.06 -4.99
N THR A 282 -11.36 29.85 -5.87
CA THR A 282 -11.58 29.67 -7.30
C THR A 282 -10.93 28.39 -7.77
N LEU A 283 -11.73 27.46 -8.29
CA LEU A 283 -11.26 26.27 -9.00
C LEU A 283 -11.18 26.55 -10.50
N ALA A 284 -10.20 25.95 -11.16
CA ALA A 284 -10.08 25.93 -12.61
C ALA A 284 -9.80 24.51 -13.10
N TYR A 285 -10.29 24.20 -14.30
CA TYR A 285 -10.19 22.88 -14.91
C TYR A 285 -9.52 23.00 -16.27
N GLY A 286 -8.73 22.00 -16.62
CA GLY A 286 -8.06 21.93 -17.92
C GLY A 286 -7.81 20.50 -18.35
N ARG A 287 -7.02 20.32 -19.42
CA ARG A 287 -6.63 19.00 -19.92
C ARG A 287 -7.85 18.14 -20.29
N GLY A 288 -8.76 18.70 -21.09
CA GLY A 288 -9.98 18.03 -21.54
C GLY A 288 -11.21 18.27 -20.65
N ALA A 289 -11.05 18.89 -19.48
CA ALA A 289 -12.15 19.29 -18.62
C ALA A 289 -12.54 20.76 -18.82
N SER A 290 -13.85 21.03 -18.83
CA SER A 290 -14.43 22.39 -18.86
C SER A 290 -15.57 22.52 -17.87
N ARG A 291 -15.67 23.67 -17.18
CA ARG A 291 -16.73 23.94 -16.21
C ARG A 291 -18.04 24.25 -16.91
N ASN A 292 -19.10 23.52 -16.55
CA ASN A 292 -20.45 23.81 -16.98
C ASN A 292 -21.11 24.80 -16.00
N ALA A 293 -21.02 26.09 -16.31
CA ALA A 293 -21.51 27.14 -15.42
C ALA A 293 -23.01 27.06 -15.13
N SER A 294 -23.82 26.56 -16.09
CA SER A 294 -25.28 26.47 -15.95
C SER A 294 -25.73 25.41 -14.93
N LEU A 295 -24.91 24.38 -14.71
CA LEU A 295 -25.19 23.27 -13.79
C LEU A 295 -24.41 23.36 -12.48
N SER A 296 -23.56 24.37 -12.34
CA SER A 296 -22.67 24.54 -11.20
C SER A 296 -23.22 25.58 -10.21
N SER A 297 -22.93 25.37 -8.93
CA SER A 297 -23.29 26.26 -7.83
C SER A 297 -22.11 26.35 -6.85
N PRO A 298 -22.05 27.35 -5.94
CA PRO A 298 -21.00 27.40 -4.92
C PRO A 298 -20.87 26.06 -4.16
N GLY A 299 -19.64 25.55 -4.05
CA GLY A 299 -19.32 24.26 -3.41
C GLY A 299 -19.60 23.02 -4.27
N ARG A 300 -20.14 23.19 -5.48
CA ARG A 300 -20.50 22.10 -6.40
C ARG A 300 -20.36 22.54 -7.85
N ASP A 301 -19.27 22.15 -8.48
CA ASP A 301 -19.09 22.32 -9.91
C ASP A 301 -19.51 21.06 -10.68
N VAL A 302 -20.11 21.27 -11.84
CA VAL A 302 -20.31 20.23 -12.86
C VAL A 302 -19.34 20.52 -13.98
N ILE A 303 -18.56 19.51 -14.38
CA ILE A 303 -17.58 19.62 -15.45
C ILE A 303 -17.89 18.61 -16.55
N ASP A 304 -17.76 19.03 -17.80
CA ASP A 304 -17.82 18.16 -18.97
C ASP A 304 -16.37 17.83 -19.38
N VAL A 305 -16.07 16.54 -19.50
CA VAL A 305 -14.72 16.01 -19.73
C VAL A 305 -14.68 15.20 -21.02
N SER A 306 -13.65 15.43 -21.84
CA SER A 306 -13.32 14.60 -23.00
C SER A 306 -11.85 14.18 -23.01
N THR A 307 -11.58 13.04 -23.66
CA THR A 307 -10.23 12.50 -23.88
C THR A 307 -10.07 12.10 -25.35
N ASP A 308 -8.83 12.15 -25.84
CA ASP A 308 -8.41 11.57 -27.12
C ASP A 308 -8.15 10.05 -27.04
N GLY A 309 -8.33 9.46 -25.86
CA GLY A 309 -8.07 8.05 -25.55
C GLY A 309 -6.65 7.78 -25.05
N ILE A 310 -5.72 8.73 -25.22
CA ILE A 310 -4.34 8.63 -24.72
C ILE A 310 -4.24 9.34 -23.35
N GLN A 311 -4.81 10.54 -23.25
CA GLN A 311 -4.78 11.33 -22.03
C GLN A 311 -6.00 11.00 -21.15
N THR A 312 -5.83 10.12 -20.17
CA THR A 312 -6.94 9.60 -19.34
C THR A 312 -7.15 10.35 -18.02
N TRP A 313 -6.51 11.52 -17.85
CA TRP A 313 -6.57 12.36 -16.66
C TRP A 313 -6.91 13.82 -17.00
N ILE A 314 -7.43 14.55 -16.02
CA ILE A 314 -7.73 15.99 -16.11
C ILE A 314 -6.87 16.78 -15.13
N GLN A 315 -6.76 18.09 -15.34
CA GLN A 315 -6.12 18.99 -14.40
C GLN A 315 -7.18 19.73 -13.58
N VAL A 316 -7.04 19.70 -12.26
CA VAL A 316 -7.81 20.53 -11.33
C VAL A 316 -6.85 21.50 -10.64
N SER A 317 -7.17 22.79 -10.67
CA SER A 317 -6.32 23.84 -10.11
C SER A 317 -7.06 24.65 -9.06
N ILE A 318 -6.39 25.00 -7.98
CA ILE A 318 -6.83 26.00 -7.01
C ILE A 318 -6.12 27.31 -7.38
N LYS A 319 -6.89 28.27 -7.92
CA LYS A 319 -6.40 29.59 -8.33
C LYS A 319 -6.49 30.63 -7.22
N ALA A 320 -7.40 30.43 -6.27
CA ALA A 320 -7.49 31.20 -5.04
C ALA A 320 -8.09 30.32 -3.94
N THR A 321 -7.69 30.53 -2.69
CA THR A 321 -8.21 29.83 -1.50
C THR A 321 -8.18 30.78 -0.32
N ASP A 322 -9.27 30.83 0.45
CA ASP A 322 -9.48 31.82 1.52
C ASP A 322 -9.15 33.27 1.11
N PRO A 323 -9.68 33.77 -0.02
CA PRO A 323 -9.32 35.11 -0.53
C PRO A 323 -9.68 36.22 0.48
N ASN A 324 -10.68 35.99 1.33
CA ASN A 324 -11.13 36.91 2.36
C ASN A 324 -10.38 36.79 3.69
N LYS A 325 -9.40 35.88 3.80
CA LYS A 325 -8.58 35.65 5.00
C LYS A 325 -9.39 35.38 6.27
N THR A 326 -10.45 34.59 6.12
CA THR A 326 -11.37 34.20 7.20
C THR A 326 -11.01 32.84 7.82
N GLY A 327 -10.05 32.12 7.23
CA GLY A 327 -9.73 30.73 7.52
C GLY A 327 -10.54 29.73 6.69
N ASN A 328 -11.52 30.19 5.89
CA ASN A 328 -12.42 29.35 5.10
C ASN A 328 -11.80 28.92 3.75
N HIS A 329 -10.65 28.27 3.80
CA HIS A 329 -9.92 27.78 2.63
C HIS A 329 -10.62 26.60 1.93
N ILE A 330 -10.36 26.44 0.63
CA ILE A 330 -10.81 25.29 -0.17
C ILE A 330 -10.26 24.00 0.44
N ARG A 331 -11.16 23.06 0.72
CA ARG A 331 -10.84 21.75 1.28
C ARG A 331 -11.90 20.71 0.93
N ASN A 332 -11.66 19.45 1.31
CA ASN A 332 -12.57 18.34 1.07
C ASN A 332 -12.98 18.24 -0.40
N LEU A 333 -12.01 18.25 -1.32
CA LEU A 333 -12.29 18.08 -2.75
C LEU A 333 -12.72 16.64 -3.05
N ARG A 334 -13.82 16.49 -3.80
CA ARG A 334 -14.31 15.20 -4.31
C ARG A 334 -14.57 15.34 -5.80
N LEU A 335 -13.99 14.45 -6.61
CA LEU A 335 -14.29 14.35 -8.04
C LEU A 335 -15.01 13.03 -8.28
N LEU A 336 -16.27 13.10 -8.69
CA LEU A 336 -17.14 11.94 -8.91
C LEU A 336 -17.53 11.89 -10.38
N GLN A 337 -17.38 10.74 -11.04
CA GLN A 337 -17.98 10.53 -12.36
C GLN A 337 -19.52 10.57 -12.21
N ALA A 338 -20.25 11.14 -13.17
CA ALA A 338 -21.69 11.01 -13.19
C ALA A 338 -22.08 9.53 -13.38
N GLY A 339 -23.02 9.04 -12.60
CA GLY A 339 -23.40 7.63 -12.54
C GLY A 339 -23.98 7.28 -11.17
N GLY A 340 -24.26 6.00 -10.97
CA GLY A 340 -24.87 5.51 -9.75
C GLY A 340 -24.62 4.03 -9.48
N VAL A 341 -25.11 3.61 -8.32
CA VAL A 341 -25.11 2.22 -7.85
C VAL A 341 -26.54 1.77 -7.57
N CYS A 342 -26.84 0.51 -7.87
CA CYS A 342 -28.12 -0.08 -7.54
C CYS A 342 -28.24 -0.32 -6.03
N SER A 343 -29.39 0.03 -5.45
CA SER A 343 -29.62 -0.07 -4.00
C SER A 343 -29.57 -1.50 -3.45
N ASN A 344 -29.76 -2.50 -4.29
CA ASN A 344 -29.75 -3.93 -3.94
C ASN A 344 -28.45 -4.65 -4.29
N ASP A 345 -27.53 -4.02 -5.02
CA ASP A 345 -26.25 -4.61 -5.40
C ASP A 345 -25.16 -3.52 -5.48
N PRO A 346 -24.21 -3.49 -4.52
CA PRO A 346 -23.14 -2.49 -4.51
C PRO A 346 -22.14 -2.63 -5.67
N ALA A 347 -22.13 -3.75 -6.40
CA ALA A 347 -21.28 -3.96 -7.58
C ALA A 347 -22.01 -3.68 -8.92
N ALA A 348 -23.31 -3.35 -8.87
CA ALA A 348 -24.09 -3.02 -10.05
C ALA A 348 -24.07 -1.51 -10.31
N TYR A 349 -23.45 -1.14 -11.44
CA TYR A 349 -23.48 0.22 -11.98
C TYR A 349 -24.87 0.52 -12.54
N CYS A 350 -25.33 1.76 -12.38
CA CYS A 350 -26.52 2.28 -13.02
C CYS A 350 -26.32 3.72 -13.50
N ASP A 351 -27.12 4.14 -14.48
CA ASP A 351 -27.20 5.53 -14.89
C ASP A 351 -28.48 6.15 -14.31
N PRO A 352 -28.37 7.08 -13.33
CA PRO A 352 -29.55 7.71 -12.73
C PRO A 352 -30.31 8.63 -13.69
N SER A 353 -29.73 8.97 -14.84
CA SER A 353 -30.37 9.78 -15.89
C SER A 353 -31.06 8.95 -16.97
N ALA A 354 -30.85 7.64 -16.99
CA ALA A 354 -31.46 6.75 -17.97
C ALA A 354 -32.95 6.48 -17.65
N ALA A 355 -33.77 6.38 -18.70
CA ALA A 355 -35.21 6.09 -18.58
C ALA A 355 -35.51 4.75 -17.88
N GLN A 356 -34.58 3.79 -17.96
CA GLN A 356 -34.56 2.59 -17.17
C GLN A 356 -33.26 2.58 -16.35
N SER A 357 -33.38 2.41 -15.03
CA SER A 357 -32.25 2.48 -14.11
C SER A 357 -31.16 1.43 -14.37
N GLY A 358 -31.45 0.36 -15.12
CA GLY A 358 -30.53 -0.77 -15.30
C GLY A 358 -30.38 -1.66 -14.05
N CYS A 359 -31.10 -1.37 -12.96
CA CYS A 359 -31.09 -2.18 -11.75
C CYS A 359 -32.04 -3.36 -11.84
N ALA A 360 -31.62 -4.51 -11.30
CA ALA A 360 -32.48 -5.70 -11.18
C ALA A 360 -33.75 -5.40 -10.36
N SER A 361 -34.80 -6.19 -10.58
CA SER A 361 -36.14 -6.00 -9.97
C SER A 361 -36.05 -5.73 -8.46
N GLY A 362 -36.64 -4.61 -8.02
CA GLY A 362 -36.62 -4.15 -6.62
C GLY A 362 -35.47 -3.20 -6.25
N GLY A 363 -34.52 -2.96 -7.16
CA GLY A 363 -33.44 -1.98 -6.98
C GLY A 363 -33.76 -0.60 -7.57
N SER A 364 -33.38 0.46 -6.86
CA SER A 364 -33.37 1.84 -7.37
C SER A 364 -31.95 2.33 -7.60
N CYS A 365 -31.71 3.14 -8.63
CA CYS A 365 -30.41 3.74 -8.87
C CYS A 365 -30.18 4.94 -7.93
N ARG A 366 -29.09 4.92 -7.16
CA ARG A 366 -28.64 6.04 -6.32
C ARG A 366 -27.38 6.65 -6.93
N SER A 367 -27.33 7.97 -7.05
CA SER A 367 -26.17 8.61 -7.67
C SER A 367 -24.91 8.45 -6.83
N PHE A 368 -23.74 8.50 -7.46
CA PHE A 368 -22.47 8.48 -6.74
C PHE A 368 -22.33 9.64 -5.75
N GLU A 369 -22.90 10.80 -6.06
CA GLU A 369 -22.98 11.94 -5.14
C GLU A 369 -23.70 11.60 -3.82
N GLN A 370 -24.70 10.71 -3.86
CA GLN A 370 -25.43 10.27 -2.67
C GLN A 370 -24.71 9.16 -1.89
N VAL A 371 -23.94 8.29 -2.56
CA VAL A 371 -23.43 7.05 -1.96
C VAL A 371 -21.96 7.10 -1.57
N TYR A 372 -21.14 7.97 -2.19
CA TYR A 372 -19.69 8.00 -1.95
C TYR A 372 -19.25 8.07 -0.48
N PRO A 373 -19.99 8.69 0.48
CA PRO A 373 -19.56 8.72 1.88
C PRO A 373 -19.62 7.35 2.56
N THR A 374 -20.44 6.44 2.05
CA THR A 374 -20.70 5.10 2.64
C THR A 374 -20.20 3.96 1.77
N GLN A 375 -20.00 4.22 0.48
CA GLN A 375 -19.44 3.28 -0.48
C GLN A 375 -18.28 3.99 -1.21
N PRO A 376 -17.03 3.81 -0.76
CA PRO A 376 -15.90 4.49 -1.37
C PRO A 376 -15.49 3.88 -2.71
N PHE A 377 -15.85 2.62 -2.98
CA PHE A 377 -15.43 1.87 -4.17
C PHE A 377 -16.41 1.94 -5.34
N ASP A 378 -15.87 2.03 -6.55
CA ASP A 378 -16.63 2.01 -7.79
C ASP A 378 -17.28 0.62 -8.01
N PRO A 379 -18.58 0.54 -8.35
CA PRO A 379 -19.27 -0.74 -8.57
C PRO A 379 -18.60 -1.59 -9.67
N ARG A 380 -18.02 -0.97 -10.70
CA ARG A 380 -17.35 -1.67 -11.80
C ARG A 380 -16.05 -2.33 -11.33
N PHE A 381 -15.31 -1.66 -10.45
CA PHE A 381 -14.14 -2.24 -9.79
C PHE A 381 -14.53 -3.43 -8.90
N LEU A 382 -15.57 -3.29 -8.07
CA LEU A 382 -16.05 -4.38 -7.22
C LEU A 382 -16.50 -5.61 -8.02
N ARG A 383 -17.20 -5.39 -9.15
CA ARG A 383 -17.62 -6.47 -10.05
C ARG A 383 -16.44 -7.25 -10.61
N ASN A 384 -15.36 -6.56 -11.01
CA ASN A 384 -14.16 -7.22 -11.53
C ASN A 384 -13.54 -8.15 -10.47
N LEU A 385 -13.55 -7.73 -9.20
CA LEU A 385 -13.01 -8.50 -8.08
C LEU A 385 -13.99 -9.50 -7.45
N ALA A 386 -15.24 -9.55 -7.90
CA ALA A 386 -16.23 -10.45 -7.32
C ALA A 386 -15.80 -11.93 -7.44
N GLY A 387 -15.92 -12.69 -6.34
CA GLY A 387 -15.64 -14.14 -6.32
C GLY A 387 -14.19 -14.52 -6.01
N PHE A 388 -13.22 -13.60 -6.09
CA PHE A 388 -11.86 -13.86 -5.61
C PHE A 388 -11.87 -14.13 -4.10
N LYS A 389 -11.05 -15.08 -3.64
CA LYS A 389 -11.02 -15.50 -2.24
C LYS A 389 -10.22 -14.56 -1.35
N ALA A 390 -9.22 -13.88 -1.91
CA ALA A 390 -8.44 -12.89 -1.22
C ALA A 390 -8.02 -11.74 -2.15
N VAL A 391 -7.77 -10.58 -1.56
CA VAL A 391 -7.16 -9.43 -2.25
C VAL A 391 -5.84 -9.10 -1.56
N ARG A 392 -4.76 -9.04 -2.34
CA ARG A 392 -3.43 -8.63 -1.86
C ARG A 392 -3.16 -7.17 -2.20
N PHE A 393 -2.59 -6.46 -1.23
CA PHE A 393 -2.46 -5.00 -1.25
C PHE A 393 -1.03 -4.50 -1.44
N MET A 394 -0.10 -5.33 -1.92
CA MET A 394 1.33 -4.99 -2.01
C MET A 394 1.59 -3.67 -2.75
N ALA A 395 1.07 -3.54 -3.99
CA ALA A 395 1.22 -2.33 -4.80
C ALA A 395 0.35 -1.18 -4.29
N PHE A 396 -0.87 -1.47 -3.82
CA PHE A 396 -1.75 -0.49 -3.18
C PHE A 396 -1.09 0.19 -1.97
N GLN A 397 -0.42 -0.57 -1.11
CA GLN A 397 0.33 -0.09 0.06
C GLN A 397 1.72 0.44 -0.30
N ASN A 398 2.07 0.45 -1.59
CA ASN A 398 3.38 0.82 -2.11
C ASN A 398 4.57 0.21 -1.36
N THR A 399 4.47 -1.10 -1.10
CA THR A 399 5.37 -1.82 -0.18
C THR A 399 6.85 -1.71 -0.56
N ASN A 400 7.15 -1.77 -1.86
CA ASN A 400 8.54 -1.80 -2.36
C ASN A 400 9.29 -0.49 -2.10
N ASP A 401 8.59 0.65 -2.15
CA ASP A 401 9.19 1.99 -2.03
C ASP A 401 8.82 2.68 -0.70
N SER A 402 7.99 2.05 0.13
CA SER A 402 7.50 2.65 1.36
C SER A 402 8.63 2.98 2.34
N GLN A 403 8.72 4.27 2.67
CA GLN A 403 9.62 4.80 3.70
C GLN A 403 8.94 4.95 5.07
N VAL A 404 7.70 4.47 5.22
CA VAL A 404 6.94 4.57 6.46
C VAL A 404 7.59 3.75 7.57
N GLU A 405 7.98 4.43 8.65
CA GLU A 405 8.55 3.85 9.86
C GLU A 405 7.51 3.82 11.00
N LEU A 406 6.81 4.95 11.23
CA LEU A 406 5.92 5.14 12.37
C LEU A 406 4.43 5.15 11.97
N TRP A 407 3.55 4.70 12.88
CA TRP A 407 2.10 4.64 12.63
C TRP A 407 1.49 6.00 12.23
N ALA A 408 2.02 7.10 12.80
CA ALA A 408 1.55 8.45 12.52
C ALA A 408 1.93 8.96 11.11
N ASP A 409 2.90 8.32 10.45
CA ASP A 409 3.42 8.74 9.14
C ASP A 409 2.60 8.15 7.97
N ARG A 410 1.67 7.24 8.26
CA ARG A 410 0.83 6.59 7.25
C ARG A 410 -0.17 7.55 6.60
N THR A 411 -0.64 7.15 5.43
CA THR A 411 -1.79 7.75 4.76
C THR A 411 -3.08 7.50 5.56
N LEU A 412 -3.88 8.55 5.74
CA LEU A 412 -5.21 8.51 6.35
C LEU A 412 -6.31 8.64 5.27
N PRO A 413 -7.52 8.10 5.53
CA PRO A 413 -8.64 8.25 4.61
C PRO A 413 -8.96 9.70 4.21
N ASP A 414 -8.75 10.65 5.12
CA ASP A 414 -9.07 12.07 4.90
C ASP A 414 -7.99 12.86 4.17
N ASP A 415 -6.82 12.28 3.91
CA ASP A 415 -5.78 12.92 3.10
C ASP A 415 -6.30 13.29 1.71
N VAL A 416 -5.90 14.47 1.20
CA VAL A 416 -6.33 14.98 -0.10
C VAL A 416 -6.10 13.96 -1.22
N THR A 417 -4.96 13.27 -1.17
CA THR A 417 -4.59 12.19 -2.07
C THR A 417 -3.94 11.03 -1.31
N TRP A 418 -4.05 9.83 -1.87
CA TRP A 418 -3.35 8.63 -1.44
C TRP A 418 -2.20 8.24 -2.39
N VAL A 419 -1.95 9.04 -3.42
CA VAL A 419 -0.74 8.95 -4.24
C VAL A 419 0.33 9.82 -3.58
N SER A 420 1.42 9.22 -3.14
CA SER A 420 2.43 9.91 -2.34
C SER A 420 3.83 9.75 -2.86
N GLU A 421 4.60 10.84 -2.80
CA GLU A 421 6.04 10.85 -3.06
C GLU A 421 6.84 10.21 -1.92
N ARG A 422 6.23 9.98 -0.74
CA ARG A 422 6.88 9.32 0.42
C ARG A 422 6.75 7.79 0.40
N GLY A 423 6.02 7.26 -0.58
CA GLY A 423 5.75 5.84 -0.71
C GLY A 423 4.85 5.25 0.38
N ASP A 424 4.08 6.07 1.10
CA ASP A 424 3.22 5.64 2.21
C ASP A 424 1.98 4.82 1.80
N GLY A 425 1.67 4.78 0.50
CA GLY A 425 0.64 3.92 -0.09
C GLY A 425 -0.78 4.30 0.31
N GLY A 426 -1.74 3.44 -0.02
CA GLY A 426 -3.14 3.62 0.33
C GLY A 426 -3.44 3.35 1.81
N PRO A 427 -4.50 3.96 2.39
CA PRO A 427 -4.85 3.77 3.80
C PRO A 427 -5.20 2.31 4.13
N VAL A 428 -4.75 1.86 5.30
CA VAL A 428 -5.05 0.51 5.82
C VAL A 428 -6.56 0.30 5.98
N GLU A 429 -7.30 1.36 6.35
CA GLU A 429 -8.75 1.36 6.47
C GLU A 429 -9.43 0.95 5.15
N MET A 430 -8.89 1.36 4.01
CA MET A 430 -9.46 1.03 2.70
C MET A 430 -9.17 -0.43 2.32
N ALA A 431 -8.02 -0.98 2.69
CA ALA A 431 -7.75 -2.40 2.47
C ALA A 431 -8.76 -3.28 3.23
N VAL A 432 -9.03 -2.96 4.50
CA VAL A 432 -10.03 -3.68 5.30
C VAL A 432 -11.45 -3.47 4.77
N ALA A 433 -11.80 -2.23 4.40
CA ALA A 433 -13.11 -1.93 3.84
C ALA A 433 -13.38 -2.72 2.54
N LEU A 434 -12.39 -2.83 1.66
CA LEU A 434 -12.52 -3.59 0.41
C LEU A 434 -12.75 -5.08 0.69
N GLY A 435 -11.94 -5.69 1.55
CA GLY A 435 -12.10 -7.11 1.92
C GLY A 435 -13.48 -7.40 2.51
N ASN A 436 -13.95 -6.54 3.42
CA ASN A 436 -15.29 -6.63 3.99
C ASN A 436 -16.40 -6.51 2.92
N GLN A 437 -16.27 -5.55 2.00
CA GLN A 437 -17.27 -5.30 0.97
C GLN A 437 -17.33 -6.42 -0.09
N LEU A 438 -16.20 -7.03 -0.43
CA LEU A 438 -16.14 -8.18 -1.34
C LEU A 438 -16.50 -9.51 -0.65
N GLY A 439 -16.47 -9.56 0.68
CA GLY A 439 -16.50 -10.82 1.42
C GLY A 439 -15.24 -11.68 1.16
N ALA A 440 -14.12 -11.04 0.85
CA ALA A 440 -12.83 -11.67 0.58
C ALA A 440 -11.89 -11.54 1.79
N ASP A 441 -10.96 -12.48 1.92
CA ASP A 441 -9.84 -12.33 2.85
C ASP A 441 -8.89 -11.22 2.36
N ILE A 442 -8.10 -10.64 3.26
CA ILE A 442 -7.14 -9.60 2.90
C ILE A 442 -5.71 -10.12 3.05
N TRP A 443 -4.81 -9.72 2.16
CA TRP A 443 -3.37 -9.95 2.30
C TRP A 443 -2.65 -8.61 2.33
N VAL A 444 -2.09 -8.29 3.49
CA VAL A 444 -1.43 -7.02 3.76
C VAL A 444 0.07 -7.20 3.92
N ASN A 445 0.81 -6.19 3.46
CA ASN A 445 2.25 -6.13 3.55
C ASN A 445 2.63 -5.08 4.61
N MET A 446 3.48 -5.48 5.56
CA MET A 446 4.07 -4.55 6.52
C MET A 446 5.22 -3.80 5.84
N PRO A 447 5.29 -2.45 5.95
CA PRO A 447 6.39 -1.69 5.39
C PRO A 447 7.76 -2.20 5.88
N THR A 448 8.76 -2.18 4.99
CA THR A 448 10.13 -2.63 5.30
C THR A 448 10.72 -1.92 6.52
N HIS A 449 10.45 -0.63 6.67
CA HIS A 449 10.99 0.21 7.74
C HIS A 449 10.11 0.25 9.00
N ALA A 450 8.96 -0.43 9.01
CA ALA A 450 7.99 -0.32 10.09
C ALA A 450 8.56 -0.78 11.45
N ASP A 451 8.41 0.08 12.46
CA ASP A 451 8.71 -0.26 13.83
C ASP A 451 7.61 -1.16 14.45
N ASP A 452 7.87 -1.68 15.65
CA ASP A 452 6.91 -2.54 16.35
C ASP A 452 5.62 -1.80 16.73
N GLY A 453 5.68 -0.48 16.92
CA GLY A 453 4.52 0.36 17.23
C GLY A 453 3.57 0.47 16.04
N TYR A 454 4.11 0.63 14.84
CA TYR A 454 3.39 0.56 13.57
C TYR A 454 2.72 -0.80 13.42
N VAL A 455 3.48 -1.89 13.54
CA VAL A 455 2.96 -3.26 13.35
C VAL A 455 1.83 -3.56 14.35
N ARG A 456 2.00 -3.16 15.61
CA ARG A 456 0.97 -3.34 16.66
C ARG A 456 -0.29 -2.53 16.38
N SER A 457 -0.15 -1.29 15.95
CA SER A 457 -1.28 -0.41 15.63
C SER A 457 -2.02 -0.89 14.39
N PHE A 458 -1.30 -1.34 13.36
CA PHE A 458 -1.86 -1.97 12.17
C PHE A 458 -2.66 -3.22 12.55
N ALA A 459 -2.05 -4.16 13.27
CA ALA A 459 -2.70 -5.40 13.70
C ALA A 459 -3.97 -5.11 14.52
N THR A 460 -3.95 -4.06 15.36
CA THR A 460 -5.08 -3.64 16.18
C THR A 460 -6.22 -3.08 15.32
N LEU A 461 -5.91 -2.21 14.36
CA LEU A 461 -6.89 -1.67 13.43
C LEU A 461 -7.59 -2.80 12.68
N VAL A 462 -6.83 -3.72 12.06
CA VAL A 462 -7.40 -4.85 11.31
C VAL A 462 -8.23 -5.75 12.22
N LYS A 463 -7.75 -6.09 13.43
CA LYS A 463 -8.52 -6.90 14.38
C LYS A 463 -9.89 -6.31 14.69
N ASN A 464 -9.95 -4.99 14.85
CA ASN A 464 -11.16 -4.27 15.25
C ASN A 464 -12.14 -4.04 14.10
N THR A 465 -11.69 -4.11 12.84
CA THR A 465 -12.48 -3.66 11.68
C THR A 465 -12.73 -4.76 10.64
N LEU A 466 -11.89 -5.79 10.58
CA LEU A 466 -12.07 -6.89 9.64
C LEU A 466 -13.18 -7.83 10.10
N ALA A 467 -14.16 -8.07 9.23
CA ALA A 467 -15.34 -8.88 9.51
C ALA A 467 -14.96 -10.26 10.08
N ALA A 468 -15.68 -10.72 11.10
CA ALA A 468 -15.30 -11.87 11.93
C ALA A 468 -15.11 -13.18 11.15
N SER A 469 -15.77 -13.32 10.00
CA SER A 469 -15.66 -14.49 9.11
C SER A 469 -14.43 -14.46 8.18
N ARG A 470 -13.66 -13.37 8.15
CA ARG A 470 -12.53 -13.18 7.23
C ARG A 470 -11.19 -13.48 7.89
N LYS A 471 -10.24 -13.97 7.10
CA LYS A 471 -8.83 -14.11 7.47
C LYS A 471 -8.02 -12.90 7.00
N VAL A 472 -6.83 -12.76 7.58
CA VAL A 472 -5.80 -11.82 7.14
C VAL A 472 -4.47 -12.55 6.94
N TYR A 473 -3.92 -12.43 5.75
CA TYR A 473 -2.56 -12.84 5.41
C TYR A 473 -1.62 -11.66 5.70
N VAL A 474 -0.56 -11.90 6.46
CA VAL A 474 0.39 -10.87 6.90
C VAL A 474 1.76 -11.23 6.38
N GLU A 475 2.30 -10.38 5.52
CA GLU A 475 3.62 -10.52 4.93
C GLU A 475 4.50 -9.34 5.35
N TYR A 476 5.77 -9.60 5.68
CA TYR A 476 6.74 -8.53 5.87
C TYR A 476 7.36 -8.14 4.52
N SER A 477 7.33 -6.86 4.15
CA SER A 477 7.92 -6.36 2.90
C SER A 477 7.38 -7.12 1.66
N ASN A 478 8.19 -7.19 0.60
CA ASN A 478 7.93 -7.95 -0.63
C ASN A 478 9.28 -8.37 -1.23
N GLU A 479 9.40 -9.61 -1.71
CA GLU A 479 10.60 -10.15 -2.36
C GLU A 479 11.95 -9.73 -1.73
N ALA A 480 12.12 -9.90 -0.42
CA ALA A 480 13.34 -9.49 0.28
C ALA A 480 14.63 -10.15 -0.26
N TRP A 481 14.49 -11.27 -0.98
CA TRP A 481 15.55 -11.94 -1.71
C TRP A 481 16.02 -11.17 -2.96
N ASN A 482 15.17 -10.31 -3.52
CA ASN A 482 15.41 -9.61 -4.77
C ASN A 482 16.19 -8.31 -4.53
N GLY A 483 17.43 -8.25 -5.03
CA GLY A 483 18.29 -7.08 -4.93
C GLY A 483 17.88 -5.89 -5.80
N ALA A 484 16.91 -6.06 -6.70
CA ALA A 484 16.38 -4.97 -7.51
C ALA A 484 15.54 -3.96 -6.70
N PHE A 485 15.02 -4.38 -5.53
CA PHE A 485 14.25 -3.51 -4.65
C PHE A 485 15.13 -2.91 -3.55
N SER A 486 14.88 -1.64 -3.23
CA SER A 486 15.59 -0.90 -2.18
C SER A 486 15.47 -1.59 -0.82
N ALA A 487 14.33 -2.25 -0.56
CA ALA A 487 14.05 -3.01 0.64
C ALA A 487 15.10 -4.10 0.93
N GLY A 488 15.46 -4.91 -0.07
CA GLY A 488 16.45 -5.99 0.10
C GLY A 488 17.83 -5.44 0.48
N SER A 489 18.25 -4.37 -0.19
CA SER A 489 19.52 -3.68 0.13
C SER A 489 19.51 -3.05 1.53
N TRP A 490 18.39 -2.46 1.94
CA TRP A 490 18.24 -1.93 3.29
C TRP A 490 18.34 -3.03 4.34
N MET A 491 17.63 -4.14 4.17
CA MET A 491 17.68 -5.28 5.09
C MET A 491 19.08 -5.88 5.20
N GLU A 492 19.80 -5.98 4.08
CA GLU A 492 21.18 -6.46 4.09
C GLU A 492 22.10 -5.55 4.90
N ASN A 493 21.97 -4.23 4.76
CA ASN A 493 22.74 -3.29 5.55
C ASN A 493 22.48 -3.46 7.05
N GLN A 494 21.21 -3.62 7.44
CA GLN A 494 20.87 -3.91 8.85
C GLN A 494 21.47 -5.24 9.33
N ALA A 495 21.38 -6.27 8.49
CA ALA A 495 21.89 -7.61 8.78
C ALA A 495 23.42 -7.64 8.92
N LEU A 496 24.14 -6.90 8.07
CA LEU A 496 25.59 -6.76 8.12
C LEU A 496 26.04 -6.02 9.38
N THR A 497 25.30 -5.02 9.83
CA THR A 497 25.56 -4.36 11.11
C THR A 497 25.30 -5.29 12.29
N ARG A 498 24.16 -6.00 12.31
CA ARG A 498 23.80 -6.91 13.41
C ARG A 498 24.78 -8.09 13.52
N TRP A 499 25.11 -8.72 12.41
CA TRP A 499 25.91 -9.94 12.35
C TRP A 499 27.28 -9.70 11.71
N ALA A 500 27.95 -8.60 12.07
CA ALA A 500 29.25 -8.23 11.51
C ALA A 500 30.31 -9.34 11.67
N GLY A 501 30.27 -10.09 12.77
CA GLY A 501 31.23 -11.18 13.07
C GLY A 501 30.85 -12.57 12.54
N ALA A 502 29.67 -12.74 11.94
CA ALA A 502 29.24 -14.05 11.43
C ALA A 502 29.83 -14.34 10.05
N SER A 503 30.16 -15.61 9.78
CA SER A 503 30.80 -16.08 8.54
C SER A 503 29.87 -16.18 7.32
N ASP A 504 28.57 -15.92 7.48
CA ASP A 504 27.60 -16.00 6.37
C ASP A 504 27.78 -14.85 5.36
N THR A 505 27.36 -15.09 4.12
CA THR A 505 27.38 -14.12 3.03
C THR A 505 26.43 -12.94 3.32
N PRO A 506 26.63 -11.76 2.71
CA PRO A 506 25.68 -10.65 2.81
C PRO A 506 24.25 -11.07 2.45
N PHE A 507 24.10 -11.83 1.37
CA PHE A 507 22.80 -12.34 0.92
C PHE A 507 22.18 -13.32 1.93
N GLY A 508 22.98 -14.24 2.49
CA GLY A 508 22.53 -15.13 3.56
C GLY A 508 22.07 -14.36 4.79
N LYS A 509 22.84 -13.38 5.24
CA LYS A 509 22.48 -12.49 6.36
C LYS A 509 21.19 -11.71 6.07
N ARG A 510 20.99 -11.21 4.84
CA ARG A 510 19.75 -10.54 4.42
C ARG A 510 18.53 -11.43 4.59
N LEU A 511 18.59 -12.68 4.12
CA LEU A 511 17.49 -13.65 4.25
C LEU A 511 17.19 -14.00 5.71
N GLN A 512 18.23 -14.08 6.54
CA GLN A 512 18.06 -14.28 7.98
C GLN A 512 17.43 -13.07 8.66
N TRP A 513 17.81 -11.84 8.29
CA TRP A 513 17.12 -10.62 8.76
C TRP A 513 15.65 -10.62 8.39
N TYR A 514 15.36 -11.00 7.15
CA TYR A 514 14.00 -11.14 6.65
C TYR A 514 13.18 -12.16 7.46
N GLY A 515 13.73 -13.34 7.69
CA GLY A 515 13.13 -14.38 8.54
C GLY A 515 12.89 -13.91 9.97
N MET A 516 13.90 -13.29 10.59
CA MET A 516 13.83 -12.74 11.95
C MET A 516 12.70 -11.71 12.05
N ARG A 517 12.62 -10.77 11.12
CA ARG A 517 11.64 -9.70 11.20
C ARG A 517 10.22 -10.21 10.93
N THR A 518 10.08 -11.20 10.04
CA THR A 518 8.82 -11.94 9.84
C THR A 518 8.36 -12.62 11.14
N ALA A 519 9.26 -13.34 11.82
CA ALA A 519 8.98 -13.97 13.11
C ALA A 519 8.51 -12.97 14.19
N GLN A 520 9.20 -11.83 14.34
CA GLN A 520 8.83 -10.78 15.28
C GLN A 520 7.45 -10.18 14.98
N ILE A 521 7.15 -9.93 13.70
CA ILE A 521 5.84 -9.43 13.27
C ILE A 521 4.76 -10.45 13.63
N CYS A 522 5.01 -11.74 13.40
CA CYS A 522 4.05 -12.79 13.74
C CYS A 522 3.78 -12.88 15.25
N ASP A 523 4.80 -12.72 16.08
CA ASP A 523 4.62 -12.65 17.54
C ASP A 523 3.78 -11.43 17.95
N ILE A 524 4.00 -10.26 17.34
CA ILE A 524 3.19 -9.06 17.60
C ILE A 524 1.73 -9.30 17.20
N TRP A 525 1.48 -9.83 16.01
CA TRP A 525 0.12 -10.13 15.55
C TRP A 525 -0.55 -11.17 16.44
N LYS A 526 0.17 -12.21 16.87
CA LYS A 526 -0.31 -13.21 17.83
C LYS A 526 -0.68 -12.58 19.17
N ALA A 527 0.15 -11.70 19.71
CA ALA A 527 -0.13 -10.99 20.95
C ALA A 527 -1.37 -10.09 20.85
N VAL A 528 -1.51 -9.34 19.74
CA VAL A 528 -2.66 -8.46 19.52
C VAL A 528 -3.94 -9.25 19.32
N TRP A 529 -3.92 -10.32 18.53
CA TRP A 529 -5.12 -11.09 18.15
C TRP A 529 -5.55 -12.10 19.22
N GLY A 530 -4.62 -12.59 20.05
CA GLY A 530 -4.91 -13.53 21.13
C GLY A 530 -5.65 -14.76 20.63
N ALA A 531 -6.82 -15.05 21.22
CA ALA A 531 -7.66 -16.19 20.83
C ALA A 531 -8.09 -16.17 19.34
N SER A 532 -8.16 -14.99 18.73
CA SER A 532 -8.53 -14.84 17.31
C SER A 532 -7.36 -15.05 16.35
N PHE A 533 -6.15 -15.36 16.84
CA PHE A 533 -4.96 -15.52 15.99
C PHE A 533 -5.10 -16.68 14.99
N SER A 534 -6.03 -17.62 15.16
CA SER A 534 -6.38 -18.62 14.14
C SER A 534 -6.83 -18.01 12.80
N ARG A 535 -7.26 -16.75 12.78
CA ARG A 535 -7.64 -15.99 11.58
C ARG A 535 -6.46 -15.29 10.89
N VAL A 536 -5.29 -15.26 11.51
CA VAL A 536 -4.08 -14.64 10.95
C VAL A 536 -3.22 -15.72 10.30
N VAL A 537 -2.88 -15.52 9.03
CA VAL A 537 -1.94 -16.35 8.28
C VAL A 537 -0.66 -15.56 8.10
N CYS A 538 0.33 -15.83 8.93
CA CYS A 538 1.66 -15.25 8.76
C CYS A 538 2.37 -15.89 7.58
N VAL A 539 2.82 -15.06 6.64
CA VAL A 539 3.40 -15.48 5.37
C VAL A 539 4.88 -15.09 5.31
N LEU A 540 5.72 -16.04 4.90
CA LEU A 540 7.11 -15.81 4.53
C LEU A 540 7.27 -16.05 3.02
N GLY A 541 7.73 -15.03 2.28
CA GLY A 541 7.98 -15.12 0.84
C GLY A 541 9.38 -15.65 0.50
N ALA A 542 9.51 -16.33 -0.62
CA ALA A 542 10.78 -16.90 -1.10
C ALA A 542 10.89 -16.88 -2.63
N GLN A 543 12.11 -17.05 -3.15
CA GLN A 543 12.37 -17.05 -4.58
C GLN A 543 11.98 -18.40 -5.21
N ALA A 544 11.00 -18.42 -6.12
CA ALA A 544 10.47 -19.65 -6.72
C ALA A 544 11.54 -20.56 -7.39
N ALA A 545 12.58 -19.97 -7.99
CA ALA A 545 13.66 -20.71 -8.64
C ALA A 545 14.77 -21.20 -7.67
N ASN A 546 14.78 -20.78 -6.41
CA ASN A 546 15.84 -21.09 -5.45
C ASN A 546 15.30 -21.42 -4.05
N PRO A 547 15.00 -22.70 -3.77
CA PRO A 547 14.51 -23.17 -2.47
C PRO A 547 15.40 -22.86 -1.26
N TRP A 548 16.70 -22.67 -1.48
CA TRP A 548 17.61 -22.31 -0.39
C TRP A 548 17.20 -20.99 0.26
N THR A 549 16.63 -20.05 -0.51
CA THR A 549 16.16 -18.77 0.02
C THR A 549 15.08 -18.95 1.09
N ALA A 550 14.15 -19.89 0.89
CA ALA A 550 13.12 -20.24 1.85
C ALA A 550 13.70 -20.84 3.13
N ARG A 551 14.55 -21.87 2.99
CA ARG A 551 15.17 -22.57 4.13
C ARG A 551 15.99 -21.62 4.99
N GLN A 552 16.82 -20.80 4.35
CA GLN A 552 17.69 -19.85 5.05
C GLN A 552 16.87 -18.86 5.90
N ALA A 553 15.75 -18.37 5.37
CA ALA A 553 14.87 -17.45 6.08
C ALA A 553 14.00 -18.14 7.15
N LEU A 554 13.52 -19.35 6.91
CA LEU A 554 12.72 -20.13 7.86
C LEU A 554 13.53 -20.62 9.06
N ASP A 555 14.74 -21.13 8.81
CA ASP A 555 15.65 -21.62 9.84
C ASP A 555 16.27 -20.46 10.61
N CYS A 556 16.74 -19.44 9.88
CA CYS A 556 17.39 -18.23 10.40
C CYS A 556 18.43 -18.51 11.53
N PRO A 557 19.48 -19.29 11.25
CA PRO A 557 20.38 -19.83 12.28
C PRO A 557 21.11 -18.78 13.13
N LEU A 558 21.44 -17.61 12.57
CA LEU A 558 22.11 -16.51 13.29
C LEU A 558 21.19 -15.90 14.34
N TRP A 559 19.93 -15.66 14.00
CA TRP A 559 18.98 -15.16 14.98
C TRP A 559 18.55 -16.26 15.96
N ALA A 560 18.37 -17.49 15.48
CA ALA A 560 18.07 -18.63 16.34
C ALA A 560 19.15 -18.81 17.42
N ALA A 561 20.44 -18.68 17.07
CA ALA A 561 21.54 -18.73 18.02
C ALA A 561 21.47 -17.62 19.10
N GLU A 562 20.96 -16.44 18.74
CA GLU A 562 20.73 -15.33 19.69
C GLU A 562 19.45 -15.52 20.53
N ASN A 563 18.52 -16.33 20.07
CA ASN A 563 17.17 -16.47 20.62
C ASN A 563 16.88 -17.88 21.16
N GLY A 564 17.83 -18.46 21.90
CA GLY A 564 17.63 -19.73 22.61
C GLY A 564 17.48 -20.96 21.69
N GLY A 565 17.94 -20.88 20.45
CA GLY A 565 17.91 -21.95 19.46
C GLY A 565 16.61 -22.06 18.67
N ALA A 566 15.63 -21.19 18.90
CA ALA A 566 14.36 -21.23 18.18
C ALA A 566 14.50 -20.66 16.75
N SER A 567 14.21 -21.48 15.74
CA SER A 567 14.15 -21.07 14.33
C SER A 567 12.99 -20.10 14.07
N CYS A 568 13.10 -19.26 13.04
CA CYS A 568 12.05 -18.26 12.74
C CYS A 568 10.68 -18.88 12.47
N VAL A 569 10.61 -20.05 11.84
CA VAL A 569 9.34 -20.74 11.57
C VAL A 569 8.55 -21.08 12.85
N GLN A 570 9.21 -21.23 14.00
CA GLN A 570 8.57 -21.55 15.28
C GLN A 570 7.77 -20.37 15.86
N HIS A 571 7.88 -19.16 15.29
CA HIS A 571 7.20 -17.95 15.75
C HIS A 571 5.84 -17.70 15.06
N GLY A 572 5.13 -18.78 14.68
CA GLY A 572 3.77 -18.69 14.17
C GLY A 572 3.65 -18.36 12.69
N ILE A 573 4.73 -18.52 11.91
CA ILE A 573 4.67 -18.56 10.44
C ILE A 573 3.81 -19.77 10.04
N ARG A 574 2.84 -19.56 9.13
CA ARG A 574 1.86 -20.58 8.72
C ARG A 574 1.86 -20.87 7.23
N ALA A 575 2.42 -19.97 6.43
CA ALA A 575 2.49 -20.14 5.00
C ALA A 575 3.87 -19.76 4.45
N LEU A 576 4.36 -20.56 3.51
CA LEU A 576 5.49 -20.26 2.64
C LEU A 576 4.93 -19.80 1.29
N ALA A 577 5.37 -18.65 0.81
CA ALA A 577 4.87 -18.05 -0.42
C ALA A 577 5.95 -17.99 -1.51
N ILE A 578 5.55 -18.24 -2.75
CA ILE A 578 6.40 -18.08 -3.95
C ILE A 578 5.68 -17.30 -5.06
N ALA A 579 6.42 -16.89 -6.08
CA ALA A 579 5.89 -16.36 -7.34
C ALA A 579 6.11 -17.35 -8.50
N PRO A 580 5.18 -18.28 -8.76
CA PRO A 580 5.33 -19.26 -9.84
C PRO A 580 4.94 -18.63 -11.20
N TYR A 581 5.81 -17.76 -11.71
CA TYR A 581 5.67 -17.23 -13.07
C TYR A 581 6.07 -18.26 -14.13
N PHE A 582 5.47 -18.16 -15.31
CA PHE A 582 5.92 -18.90 -16.49
C PHE A 582 6.32 -17.92 -17.61
N GLY A 583 7.32 -18.31 -18.41
CA GLY A 583 7.68 -17.61 -19.65
C GLY A 583 8.76 -16.52 -19.51
N TYR A 584 9.25 -16.25 -18.29
CA TYR A 584 10.29 -15.24 -18.02
C TYR A 584 11.49 -15.31 -18.98
N TYR A 585 11.98 -16.53 -19.25
CA TYR A 585 13.17 -16.72 -20.07
C TYR A 585 13.01 -16.28 -21.53
N LEU A 586 11.79 -16.17 -22.06
CA LEU A 586 11.56 -15.69 -23.44
C LEU A 586 12.02 -14.23 -23.60
N GLY A 587 11.97 -13.43 -22.53
CA GLY A 587 12.38 -12.02 -22.55
C GLY A 587 13.87 -11.77 -22.34
N LEU A 588 14.67 -12.81 -22.12
CA LEU A 588 16.09 -12.67 -21.77
C LEU A 588 16.95 -12.28 -22.99
N PRO A 589 18.00 -11.45 -22.80
CA PRO A 589 18.90 -11.04 -23.88
C PRO A 589 19.49 -12.20 -24.70
N GLU A 590 19.88 -13.29 -24.05
CA GLU A 590 20.42 -14.50 -24.69
C GLU A 590 19.42 -15.23 -25.60
N ASN A 591 18.13 -15.03 -25.39
CA ASN A 591 17.05 -15.67 -26.13
C ASN A 591 16.46 -14.76 -27.22
N ARG A 592 16.83 -13.47 -27.23
CA ARG A 592 16.32 -12.44 -28.13
C ARG A 592 16.33 -12.87 -29.59
N THR A 593 17.45 -13.40 -30.09
CA THR A 593 17.59 -13.75 -31.52
C THR A 593 16.55 -14.77 -31.99
N VAL A 594 16.20 -15.74 -31.15
CA VAL A 594 15.19 -16.76 -31.48
C VAL A 594 13.80 -16.14 -31.47
N VAL A 595 13.48 -15.33 -30.45
CA VAL A 595 12.17 -14.67 -30.32
C VAL A 595 11.95 -13.63 -31.43
N ASP A 596 12.98 -12.84 -31.76
CA ASP A 596 12.95 -11.88 -32.89
C ASP A 596 12.61 -12.59 -34.20
N ALA A 597 13.21 -13.76 -34.45
CA ALA A 597 12.93 -14.53 -35.65
C ALA A 597 11.46 -14.99 -35.74
N TRP A 598 10.76 -15.13 -34.62
CA TRP A 598 9.33 -15.43 -34.62
C TRP A 598 8.48 -14.24 -35.04
N THR A 599 8.88 -13.01 -34.69
CA THR A 599 8.09 -11.80 -34.97
C THR A 599 7.84 -11.57 -36.48
N GLY A 600 8.71 -12.10 -37.33
CA GLY A 600 8.57 -12.08 -38.80
C GLY A 600 7.69 -13.18 -39.39
N GLN A 601 7.12 -14.08 -38.58
CA GLN A 601 6.23 -15.14 -39.06
C GLN A 601 4.86 -14.60 -39.47
N ALA A 602 4.13 -15.35 -40.30
CA ALA A 602 2.86 -14.91 -40.89
C ALA A 602 1.76 -14.56 -39.85
N ASP A 603 1.79 -15.18 -38.68
CA ASP A 603 0.87 -14.90 -37.57
C ASP A 603 1.47 -13.97 -36.50
N GLY A 604 2.56 -13.26 -36.83
CA GLY A 604 3.31 -12.40 -35.92
C GLY A 604 4.16 -13.17 -34.90
N GLY A 605 4.29 -14.49 -35.01
CA GLY A 605 5.09 -15.33 -34.11
C GLY A 605 4.32 -16.03 -33.00
N LEU A 606 2.99 -15.86 -32.97
CA LEU A 606 2.14 -16.38 -31.90
C LEU A 606 2.18 -17.92 -31.80
N ALA A 607 2.16 -18.63 -32.93
CA ALA A 607 2.23 -20.09 -32.94
C ALA A 607 3.52 -20.60 -32.29
N SER A 608 4.66 -19.99 -32.61
CA SER A 608 5.96 -20.34 -32.02
C SER A 608 6.00 -20.04 -30.53
N LEU A 609 5.50 -18.87 -30.12
CA LEU A 609 5.41 -18.50 -28.70
C LEU A 609 4.54 -19.49 -27.91
N PHE A 610 3.33 -19.81 -28.38
CA PHE A 610 2.46 -20.75 -27.67
C PHE A 610 2.99 -22.19 -27.68
N ALA A 611 3.66 -22.62 -28.75
CA ALA A 611 4.34 -23.91 -28.77
C ALA A 611 5.45 -23.96 -27.70
N GLU A 612 6.23 -22.90 -27.56
CA GLU A 612 7.27 -22.82 -26.54
C GLU A 612 6.69 -22.81 -25.11
N LEU A 613 5.57 -22.10 -24.88
CA LEU A 613 4.91 -22.10 -23.58
C LEU A 613 4.42 -23.50 -23.16
N LEU A 614 3.90 -24.27 -24.12
CA LEU A 614 3.21 -25.54 -23.87
C LEU A 614 4.12 -26.77 -23.98
N GLN A 615 5.14 -26.73 -24.82
CA GLN A 615 5.95 -27.89 -25.22
C GLN A 615 7.46 -27.63 -25.07
N GLY A 616 7.88 -26.37 -25.20
CA GLY A 616 9.29 -25.98 -25.20
C GLY A 616 10.05 -26.45 -26.45
N GLY A 617 11.38 -26.43 -26.35
CA GLY A 617 12.28 -26.99 -27.37
C GLY A 617 12.86 -25.97 -28.34
N SER A 618 12.51 -24.70 -28.24
CA SER A 618 13.04 -23.66 -29.14
C SER A 618 14.42 -23.14 -28.74
N PHE A 619 14.86 -23.41 -27.50
CA PHE A 619 16.13 -22.90 -26.98
C PHE A 619 17.04 -24.04 -26.54
N VAL A 620 18.34 -23.91 -26.84
CA VAL A 620 19.36 -24.91 -26.48
C VAL A 620 19.43 -25.16 -24.98
N ASN A 621 19.24 -24.12 -24.17
CA ASN A 621 19.22 -24.18 -22.70
C ASN A 621 17.82 -23.85 -22.15
N GLY A 622 16.76 -24.06 -22.94
CA GLY A 622 15.39 -23.85 -22.51
C GLY A 622 14.93 -24.90 -21.51
N PRO A 623 13.90 -24.61 -20.69
CA PRO A 623 13.33 -25.60 -19.80
C PRO A 623 12.72 -26.76 -20.60
N ALA A 624 13.09 -27.98 -20.24
CA ALA A 624 12.48 -29.18 -20.81
C ALA A 624 10.96 -29.19 -20.56
N GLY A 625 10.18 -29.35 -21.64
CA GLY A 625 8.71 -29.31 -21.58
C GLY A 625 8.09 -27.90 -21.65
N GLY A 626 8.90 -26.86 -21.81
CA GLY A 626 8.44 -25.48 -21.98
C GLY A 626 8.14 -24.75 -20.68
N ALA A 627 7.61 -23.54 -20.84
CA ALA A 627 7.44 -22.60 -19.73
C ALA A 627 6.49 -23.09 -18.63
N LEU A 628 5.38 -23.73 -18.98
CA LEU A 628 4.42 -24.23 -17.99
C LEU A 628 4.96 -25.43 -17.21
N GLU A 629 5.70 -26.32 -17.87
CA GLU A 629 6.34 -27.44 -17.18
C GLU A 629 7.41 -26.95 -16.21
N ASP A 630 8.17 -25.92 -16.57
CA ASP A 630 9.14 -25.31 -15.66
C ASP A 630 8.50 -24.78 -14.38
N ALA A 631 7.44 -24.00 -14.53
CA ALA A 631 6.70 -23.47 -13.39
C ALA A 631 6.12 -24.61 -12.53
N ARG A 632 5.54 -25.65 -13.14
CA ARG A 632 5.02 -26.82 -12.43
C ARG A 632 6.10 -27.54 -11.62
N ARG A 633 7.33 -27.68 -12.13
CA ARG A 633 8.45 -28.26 -11.38
C ARG A 633 8.81 -27.42 -10.14
N GLN A 634 8.84 -26.10 -10.29
CA GLN A 634 9.09 -25.19 -9.15
C GLN A 634 7.97 -25.32 -8.10
N MET A 635 6.70 -25.40 -8.51
CA MET A 635 5.57 -25.61 -7.60
C MET A 635 5.71 -26.90 -6.78
N LEU A 636 6.04 -28.03 -7.44
CA LEU A 636 6.23 -29.31 -6.75
C LEU A 636 7.42 -29.29 -5.80
N GLN A 637 8.52 -28.66 -6.20
CA GLN A 637 9.70 -28.51 -5.36
C GLN A 637 9.36 -27.72 -4.09
N TYR A 638 8.65 -26.61 -4.23
CA TYR A 638 8.24 -25.79 -3.09
C TYR A 638 7.15 -26.42 -2.24
N LYS A 639 6.30 -27.29 -2.81
CA LYS A 639 5.39 -28.09 -2.02
C LYS A 639 6.13 -29.02 -1.06
N ALA A 640 7.21 -29.65 -1.53
CA ALA A 640 8.06 -30.47 -0.68
C ALA A 640 8.71 -29.64 0.43
N VAL A 641 9.27 -28.46 0.12
CA VAL A 641 9.83 -27.55 1.13
C VAL A 641 8.79 -27.14 2.16
N ALA A 642 7.59 -26.72 1.73
CA ALA A 642 6.53 -26.34 2.66
C ALA A 642 6.13 -27.50 3.58
N ALA A 643 6.09 -28.74 3.07
CA ALA A 643 5.77 -29.93 3.86
C ALA A 643 6.84 -30.24 4.93
N GLU A 644 8.11 -29.98 4.65
CA GLU A 644 9.21 -30.16 5.63
C GLU A 644 9.05 -29.28 6.88
N TYR A 645 8.44 -28.10 6.71
CA TYR A 645 8.18 -27.14 7.78
C TYR A 645 6.73 -27.17 8.30
N GLY A 646 5.86 -28.03 7.76
CA GLY A 646 4.44 -28.08 8.13
C GLY A 646 3.67 -26.82 7.74
N LEU A 647 4.07 -26.13 6.66
CA LEU A 647 3.46 -24.88 6.19
C LEU A 647 2.50 -25.10 5.02
N GLU A 648 1.53 -24.21 4.87
CA GLU A 648 0.77 -24.07 3.62
C GLU A 648 1.69 -23.47 2.54
N LEU A 649 1.65 -24.02 1.33
CA LEU A 649 2.27 -23.36 0.17
C LEU A 649 1.24 -22.41 -0.44
N VAL A 650 1.56 -21.11 -0.54
CA VAL A 650 0.70 -20.11 -1.19
C VAL A 650 1.47 -19.39 -2.31
N ALA A 651 0.78 -18.70 -3.21
CA ALA A 651 1.42 -17.80 -4.18
C ALA A 651 1.17 -16.34 -3.78
N TYR A 652 2.23 -15.56 -3.58
CA TYR A 652 2.10 -14.12 -3.29
C TYR A 652 1.78 -13.31 -4.56
N GLU A 653 2.15 -13.85 -5.72
CA GLU A 653 1.78 -13.38 -7.06
C GLU A 653 2.05 -14.48 -8.08
N GLY A 654 1.70 -14.27 -9.35
CA GLY A 654 2.08 -15.17 -10.43
C GLY A 654 1.23 -14.99 -11.67
N GLY A 655 1.49 -15.85 -12.66
CA GLY A 655 0.90 -15.79 -13.99
C GLY A 655 1.97 -15.87 -15.07
N GLN A 656 1.69 -15.29 -16.23
CA GLN A 656 2.67 -15.16 -17.31
C GLN A 656 3.72 -14.08 -16.99
N HIS A 657 4.96 -14.23 -17.45
CA HIS A 657 5.99 -13.18 -17.46
C HIS A 657 6.63 -13.08 -18.85
N LEU A 658 5.87 -12.52 -19.78
CA LEU A 658 6.22 -12.20 -21.16
C LEU A 658 6.50 -10.70 -21.20
N ALA A 659 7.72 -10.33 -20.82
CA ALA A 659 8.22 -8.97 -20.82
C ALA A 659 9.71 -9.02 -21.19
N GLY A 660 10.21 -8.00 -21.88
CA GLY A 660 11.65 -7.91 -22.18
C GLY A 660 12.47 -7.72 -20.90
N VAL A 661 13.68 -8.26 -20.87
CA VAL A 661 14.65 -8.09 -19.79
C VAL A 661 15.92 -7.42 -20.33
N GLY A 662 16.48 -6.47 -19.58
CA GLY A 662 17.67 -5.75 -19.99
C GLY A 662 17.45 -4.99 -21.32
N ALA A 663 18.32 -5.22 -22.30
CA ALA A 663 18.23 -4.56 -23.61
C ALA A 663 16.98 -4.96 -24.44
N VAL A 664 16.31 -6.06 -24.09
CA VAL A 664 15.10 -6.53 -24.80
C VAL A 664 13.88 -5.67 -24.45
N VAL A 665 13.89 -4.93 -23.34
CA VAL A 665 12.80 -4.02 -22.95
C VAL A 665 12.48 -3.00 -24.04
N ASP A 666 13.49 -2.50 -24.75
CA ASP A 666 13.31 -1.51 -25.80
C ASP A 666 13.17 -2.13 -27.20
N ASP A 667 12.96 -3.45 -27.28
CA ASP A 667 12.62 -4.14 -28.52
C ASP A 667 11.11 -4.12 -28.76
N ASN A 668 10.68 -3.26 -29.67
CA ASN A 668 9.26 -3.09 -29.99
C ASN A 668 8.66 -4.35 -30.65
N ALA A 669 9.41 -5.08 -31.47
CA ALA A 669 8.86 -6.26 -32.16
C ALA A 669 8.57 -7.40 -31.16
N VAL A 670 9.50 -7.64 -30.24
CA VAL A 670 9.30 -8.60 -29.14
C VAL A 670 8.17 -8.15 -28.21
N THR A 671 8.14 -6.86 -27.87
CA THR A 671 7.07 -6.29 -27.04
C THR A 671 5.70 -6.50 -27.70
N ASP A 672 5.57 -6.20 -28.99
CA ASP A 672 4.32 -6.33 -29.74
C ASP A 672 3.85 -7.80 -29.78
N LEU A 673 4.77 -8.76 -29.97
CA LEU A 673 4.47 -10.19 -29.88
C LEU A 673 3.95 -10.57 -28.48
N PHE A 674 4.59 -10.13 -27.40
CA PHE A 674 4.17 -10.44 -26.03
C PHE A 674 2.81 -9.81 -25.68
N VAL A 675 2.56 -8.57 -26.11
CA VAL A 675 1.27 -7.90 -25.97
C VAL A 675 0.19 -8.64 -26.76
N ALA A 676 0.47 -9.01 -28.01
CA ALA A 676 -0.45 -9.77 -28.86
C ALA A 676 -0.78 -11.13 -28.24
N ALA A 677 0.20 -11.86 -27.70
CA ALA A 677 -0.01 -13.14 -27.05
C ALA A 677 -0.95 -13.04 -25.83
N ASN A 678 -0.88 -11.95 -25.05
CA ASN A 678 -1.77 -11.74 -23.91
C ASN A 678 -3.22 -11.40 -24.32
N ARG A 679 -3.43 -10.88 -25.54
CA ARG A 679 -4.76 -10.60 -26.11
C ARG A 679 -5.32 -11.79 -26.91
N ASP A 680 -4.50 -12.77 -27.26
CA ASP A 680 -4.89 -13.95 -28.03
C ASP A 680 -5.71 -14.95 -27.18
N GLY A 681 -6.75 -15.55 -27.77
CA GLY A 681 -7.64 -16.50 -27.09
C GLY A 681 -6.92 -17.74 -26.53
N ARG A 682 -5.76 -18.13 -27.08
CA ARG A 682 -4.94 -19.25 -26.58
C ARG A 682 -4.36 -19.00 -25.18
N MET A 683 -4.27 -17.74 -24.73
CA MET A 683 -3.76 -17.42 -23.39
C MET A 683 -4.71 -17.90 -22.27
N GLY A 684 -6.02 -17.95 -22.52
CA GLY A 684 -7.00 -18.42 -21.53
C GLY A 684 -6.76 -19.88 -21.10
N PRO A 685 -6.68 -20.84 -22.05
CA PRO A 685 -6.29 -22.22 -21.75
C PRO A 685 -4.92 -22.37 -21.07
N VAL A 686 -3.93 -21.54 -21.43
CA VAL A 686 -2.60 -21.52 -20.78
C VAL A 686 -2.73 -21.17 -19.29
N TYR A 687 -3.47 -20.11 -18.95
CA TYR A 687 -3.75 -19.74 -17.56
C TYR A 687 -4.52 -20.82 -16.81
N SER A 688 -5.52 -21.43 -17.47
CA SER A 688 -6.32 -22.50 -16.88
C SER A 688 -5.46 -23.70 -16.51
N ARG A 689 -4.55 -24.12 -17.40
CA ARG A 689 -3.60 -25.21 -17.13
C ARG A 689 -2.69 -24.86 -15.96
N HIS A 690 -2.08 -23.68 -15.96
CA HIS A 690 -1.16 -23.23 -14.91
C HIS A 690 -1.81 -23.22 -13.51
N LEU A 691 -3.03 -22.69 -13.40
CA LEU A 691 -3.76 -22.66 -12.13
C LEU A 691 -4.25 -24.04 -11.68
N ASN A 692 -4.56 -24.93 -12.63
CA ASN A 692 -4.86 -26.34 -12.32
C ASN A 692 -3.61 -27.10 -11.88
N ASP A 693 -2.45 -26.84 -12.49
CA ASP A 693 -1.17 -27.41 -12.08
C ASP A 693 -0.81 -27.00 -10.64
N TRP A 694 -1.06 -25.75 -10.26
CA TRP A 694 -0.91 -25.28 -8.88
C TRP A 694 -1.78 -26.05 -7.89
N SER A 695 -3.06 -26.21 -8.22
CA SER A 695 -4.00 -26.98 -7.40
C SER A 695 -3.60 -28.45 -7.30
N ALA A 696 -3.20 -29.06 -8.42
CA ALA A 696 -2.73 -30.44 -8.48
C ALA A 696 -1.43 -30.66 -7.69
N ALA A 697 -0.56 -29.65 -7.60
CA ALA A 697 0.62 -29.65 -6.74
C ALA A 697 0.27 -29.53 -5.24
N GLY A 698 -1.00 -29.34 -4.87
CA GLY A 698 -1.45 -29.14 -3.51
C GLY A 698 -1.13 -27.75 -2.96
N GLY A 699 -1.05 -26.76 -3.85
CA GLY A 699 -0.95 -25.35 -3.50
C GLY A 699 -2.25 -24.82 -2.87
N GLY A 700 -2.11 -23.91 -1.93
CA GLY A 700 -3.18 -23.18 -1.26
C GLY A 700 -3.60 -21.94 -2.06
N LEU A 701 -3.81 -20.81 -1.38
CA LEU A 701 -4.19 -19.55 -2.02
C LEU A 701 -3.20 -19.16 -3.13
N TYR A 702 -3.69 -18.89 -4.35
CA TYR A 702 -2.90 -18.38 -5.46
C TYR A 702 -3.26 -16.92 -5.76
N ASN A 703 -2.41 -15.96 -5.41
CA ASN A 703 -2.60 -14.58 -5.88
C ASN A 703 -2.06 -14.41 -7.30
N LEU A 704 -2.88 -13.87 -8.19
CA LEU A 704 -2.45 -13.39 -9.50
C LEU A 704 -1.83 -11.99 -9.36
N TRP A 705 -0.92 -11.63 -10.27
CA TRP A 705 -0.18 -10.36 -10.19
C TRP A 705 -1.07 -9.13 -10.07
N ASN A 706 -1.85 -8.71 -11.07
CA ASN A 706 -2.70 -7.51 -10.95
C ASN A 706 -4.08 -7.71 -11.61
N SER A 707 -5.08 -7.06 -11.03
CA SER A 707 -6.45 -7.07 -11.53
C SER A 707 -6.60 -6.28 -12.83
N VAL A 708 -6.09 -5.04 -12.86
CA VAL A 708 -6.19 -4.13 -14.01
C VAL A 708 -4.84 -3.41 -14.22
N GLU A 709 -4.22 -3.59 -15.39
CA GLU A 709 -2.99 -2.92 -15.78
C GLU A 709 -2.84 -2.93 -17.32
N PRO A 710 -2.58 -1.78 -17.98
CA PRO A 710 -2.38 -1.72 -19.42
C PRO A 710 -1.16 -2.52 -19.87
N TYR A 711 -1.23 -3.14 -21.05
CA TYR A 711 -0.09 -3.91 -21.58
C TYR A 711 0.91 -2.98 -22.26
N SER A 712 2.19 -3.16 -21.93
CA SER A 712 3.28 -2.36 -22.48
C SER A 712 4.61 -3.13 -22.46
N LYS A 713 5.69 -2.48 -22.90
CA LYS A 713 7.05 -3.01 -22.74
C LYS A 713 7.46 -3.27 -21.29
N TRP A 714 6.78 -2.64 -20.33
CA TRP A 714 6.99 -2.87 -18.91
C TRP A 714 6.28 -4.11 -18.40
N GLY A 715 5.47 -4.77 -19.24
CA GLY A 715 4.79 -6.03 -18.96
C GLY A 715 3.31 -6.01 -19.34
N ALA A 716 2.70 -7.18 -19.27
CA ALA A 716 1.31 -7.43 -19.67
C ALA A 716 0.59 -8.31 -18.65
N TRP A 717 0.79 -8.07 -17.35
CA TRP A 717 0.30 -8.97 -16.30
C TRP A 717 -1.18 -8.80 -15.98
N GLY A 718 -1.71 -7.57 -16.01
CA GLY A 718 -3.10 -7.25 -15.67
C GLY A 718 -4.12 -8.19 -16.32
N LEU A 719 -5.08 -8.72 -15.54
CA LEU A 719 -6.14 -9.56 -16.12
C LEU A 719 -6.97 -8.77 -17.14
N LEU A 720 -7.16 -7.48 -16.87
CA LEU A 720 -7.75 -6.48 -17.76
C LEU A 720 -6.76 -5.32 -17.95
N GLU A 721 -6.93 -4.50 -18.99
CA GLU A 721 -6.12 -3.31 -19.30
C GLU A 721 -6.74 -2.02 -18.72
N TYR A 722 -8.06 -2.00 -18.54
CA TYR A 722 -8.80 -0.89 -17.93
C TYR A 722 -10.06 -1.38 -17.22
N ARG A 723 -10.54 -0.64 -16.22
CA ARG A 723 -11.65 -1.02 -15.32
C ARG A 723 -12.91 -1.48 -16.05
N ASP A 724 -13.26 -0.78 -17.13
CA ASP A 724 -14.54 -0.93 -17.82
C ASP A 724 -14.45 -1.96 -18.99
N GLN A 725 -13.35 -2.70 -19.09
CA GLN A 725 -13.17 -3.75 -20.09
C GLN A 725 -14.13 -4.92 -19.83
N GLY A 726 -14.90 -5.32 -20.86
CA GLY A 726 -15.94 -6.34 -20.72
C GLY A 726 -15.45 -7.78 -20.53
N GLY A 727 -14.20 -8.07 -20.93
CA GLY A 727 -13.58 -9.40 -20.82
C GLY A 727 -12.18 -9.42 -21.43
N ALA A 728 -11.43 -10.47 -21.15
CA ALA A 728 -10.09 -10.73 -21.69
C ALA A 728 -9.75 -12.23 -21.51
N PRO A 729 -8.93 -12.84 -22.39
CA PRO A 729 -8.63 -14.27 -22.31
C PRO A 729 -8.17 -14.74 -20.93
N LYS A 730 -7.30 -13.97 -20.26
CA LYS A 730 -6.83 -14.26 -18.89
C LYS A 730 -7.93 -14.08 -17.85
N TYR A 731 -8.64 -12.96 -17.91
CA TYR A 731 -9.72 -12.66 -16.97
C TYR A 731 -10.82 -13.73 -17.05
N ASP A 732 -11.30 -14.04 -18.25
CA ASP A 732 -12.40 -14.99 -18.45
C ASP A 732 -12.03 -16.41 -17.97
N ALA A 733 -10.80 -16.85 -18.26
CA ALA A 733 -10.25 -18.10 -17.74
C ALA A 733 -10.22 -18.13 -16.20
N VAL A 734 -9.69 -17.09 -15.57
CA VAL A 734 -9.67 -16.99 -14.10
C VAL A 734 -11.08 -16.98 -13.53
N LYS A 735 -12.01 -16.18 -14.08
CA LYS A 735 -13.40 -16.11 -13.62
C LYS A 735 -14.13 -17.45 -13.72
N SER A 736 -13.83 -18.24 -14.75
CA SER A 736 -14.39 -19.59 -14.90
C SER A 736 -13.96 -20.54 -13.77
N LEU A 737 -12.77 -20.35 -13.20
CA LEU A 737 -12.24 -21.16 -12.09
C LEU A 737 -12.71 -20.69 -10.71
N LEU A 738 -13.22 -19.46 -10.60
CA LEU A 738 -13.80 -18.91 -9.36
C LEU A 738 -15.24 -19.39 -9.12
N SER A 739 -15.92 -19.81 -10.18
CA SER A 739 -17.31 -20.30 -10.11
C SER A 739 -17.33 -21.73 -9.59
N PRO A 740 -18.18 -22.06 -8.60
CA PRO A 740 -18.24 -23.39 -7.99
C PRO A 740 -18.70 -24.49 -8.94
#